data_AF-X7F2S5-F1
#
_entry.id   AF-X7F2S5-F1
#
_cell.length_a   1.000
_cell.length_b   1.000
_cell.length_c   1.000
_cell.angle_alpha   90.00
_cell.angle_beta   90.00
_cell.angle_gamma   90.00
#
_symmetry.space_group_name_H-M   'P 1'
#
loop_
_entity.id
_entity.type
_entity.pdbx_description
1 polymer ?
#
loop_
_entity_poly.entity_id
_entity_poly.type
_entity_poly.pdbx_seq_one_letter_code
_entity_poly.pdbx_strand_id
1 'polypeptide(L)'
;MTARPAAPLTSVDQLVSDPHAFRSWFLESSTLSTVDIAVEAAWRDYTGRGVSVGVLDAQIDHTHDELAHAWDATRDWNFALGSGEVRVDPKTLADGHGTLVAGVIAAAGGNGRGSVGIAPGATLVGLGIDYSDPDVGDHVRAGLAAAAALDIVNNSWSFTRNFHDNFARPEMAASGETLRATATEGRDGLGTVIVFSAGNGGATGASNYHNYQNSPYVIAVGAVAPSGDAWEDTSLGANVLLSAPGRNVFTTLPNDRFASATGTSFAAPAVSAAVALMLEANPGLGYRDVQQILALSARRDILGQGAEAGLGWIETGIDTRNGGGGHFSDSFGFGYLDVHDAVRLAETWTAQRTAATLDTLAVDVPGGQDMVAGRTDHLVLEIAVGQAIAVEHVQLSLDFTWRMTGNLDIFLTSPAGTRVQLVYEHPGSAYIGTIRNFAFSSVATMGESGTGTWRVDIHNRDPSATEGGLPARGVLRGAELVLHGDTGGQADDLHVYTDEFGTLYADDRDRHVLADRDGGNDTINAAAVTGDSRIDLSGAGPSRIAGVALAIATPRAFEAVVSGDGNDTLLGHDGDNLLSAGRGDDVIHLGAGDDTLLGGAGADLLVVDARLDEVTLGRGGTALTLATADGRATVEGIETFRFADAVLGRDALLRAAGLPPGDPVPPGGGGGTGSPAPGPVTPPGPGMPMTRQTGTDRADVLRGDPGADHLAGAGGDDRLLGREGDDSLEGGTGDDVLRGGAGRDTLTGGAGEDKLSGEAGDDALDGGAGRDLLTGGAGADVFLFDLRDAGAFDVIADFDAGAGDRILLTGLDGRPAADMQFRAGEGAVFVAIETGGRRETLLKVVMDEARDLAVLQQDGDHLVLA
;
A
#
# COMPACT_ATOMS: atom_id res chain seq x y z
N MET A 1 24.24 1.11 -22.27
CA MET A 1 25.07 1.09 -21.05
C MET A 1 24.52 -0.05 -20.22
N THR A 2 25.30 -1.10 -20.01
CA THR A 2 24.85 -2.34 -19.34
C THR A 2 24.40 -2.01 -17.92
N ALA A 3 23.11 -2.17 -17.64
CA ALA A 3 22.54 -2.02 -16.31
C ALA A 3 23.25 -3.00 -15.37
N ARG A 4 23.64 -2.52 -14.19
CA ARG A 4 24.02 -3.41 -13.08
C ARG A 4 22.74 -4.15 -12.66
N PRO A 5 22.81 -5.45 -12.30
CA PRO A 5 21.68 -6.13 -11.68
C PRO A 5 21.22 -5.36 -10.44
N ALA A 6 19.91 -5.26 -10.25
CA ALA A 6 19.33 -4.69 -9.04
C ALA A 6 19.73 -5.58 -7.86
N ALA A 7 20.22 -5.00 -6.78
CA ALA A 7 20.55 -5.76 -5.57
C ALA A 7 19.28 -6.47 -5.04
N PRO A 8 19.40 -7.66 -4.41
CA PRO A 8 18.28 -8.30 -3.72
C PRO A 8 17.59 -7.29 -2.78
N LEU A 9 16.27 -7.43 -2.60
CA LEU A 9 15.55 -6.60 -1.62
C LEU A 9 16.28 -6.73 -0.28
N THR A 10 16.79 -5.59 0.19
CA THR A 10 17.44 -5.46 1.48
C THR A 10 16.44 -5.93 2.53
N SER A 11 16.77 -6.95 3.35
CA SER A 11 15.86 -7.39 4.41
C SER A 11 15.53 -6.21 5.34
N VAL A 12 14.37 -6.24 5.99
CA VAL A 12 13.97 -5.21 6.96
C VAL A 12 15.06 -5.00 8.01
N ASP A 13 15.59 -6.10 8.55
CA ASP A 13 16.72 -6.09 9.50
C ASP A 13 17.95 -5.37 8.95
N GLN A 14 18.25 -5.54 7.66
CA GLN A 14 19.35 -4.85 7.02
C GLN A 14 19.01 -3.36 6.81
N LEU A 15 17.80 -3.00 6.38
CA LEU A 15 17.37 -1.60 6.22
C LEU A 15 17.48 -0.82 7.54
N VAL A 16 17.08 -1.41 8.66
CA VAL A 16 17.14 -0.77 9.99
C VAL A 16 18.47 -0.98 10.72
N SER A 17 19.46 -1.62 10.09
CA SER A 17 20.76 -1.91 10.72
C SER A 17 21.64 -0.68 10.94
N ASP A 18 21.26 0.47 10.37
CA ASP A 18 22.04 1.71 10.47
C ASP A 18 22.10 2.25 11.91
N PRO A 19 23.24 2.85 12.31
CA PRO A 19 23.53 3.19 13.70
C PRO A 19 22.61 4.26 14.31
N HIS A 20 21.79 4.95 13.52
CA HIS A 20 20.80 5.91 14.00
C HIS A 20 19.37 5.60 13.55
N ALA A 21 19.08 4.44 12.95
CA ALA A 21 17.72 4.03 12.60
C ALA A 21 16.78 4.11 13.82
N PHE A 22 17.24 3.66 14.99
CA PHE A 22 16.47 3.74 16.24
C PHE A 22 16.04 5.18 16.66
N ARG A 23 16.67 6.24 16.10
CA ARG A 23 16.30 7.63 16.38
C ARG A 23 15.08 8.11 15.59
N SER A 24 14.75 7.42 14.50
CA SER A 24 13.52 7.61 13.75
C SER A 24 12.39 6.98 14.55
N TRP A 25 11.85 7.75 15.49
CA TRP A 25 10.92 7.29 16.51
C TRP A 25 9.64 6.65 15.95
N PHE A 26 9.32 6.94 14.70
CA PHE A 26 8.13 6.48 13.99
C PHE A 26 8.31 5.10 13.33
N LEU A 27 9.51 4.51 13.38
CA LEU A 27 9.75 3.13 12.96
C LEU A 27 9.37 2.17 14.08
N GLU A 28 8.80 1.02 13.73
CA GLU A 28 8.36 -0.02 14.66
C GLU A 28 9.51 -0.58 15.50
N SER A 29 10.71 -0.66 14.94
CA SER A 29 11.94 -1.05 15.65
C SER A 29 12.44 0.00 16.67
N SER A 30 11.88 1.22 16.67
CA SER A 30 12.23 2.26 17.64
C SER A 30 11.48 2.13 18.95
N THR A 31 12.20 2.26 20.06
CA THR A 31 11.58 2.32 21.41
C THR A 31 11.33 3.76 21.90
N LEU A 32 11.46 4.76 21.03
CA LEU A 32 11.36 6.18 21.42
C LEU A 32 9.92 6.70 21.46
N SER A 33 8.97 5.95 20.91
CA SER A 33 7.56 6.27 20.78
C SER A 33 6.75 4.99 20.90
N THR A 34 5.46 5.11 21.24
CA THR A 34 4.47 4.04 21.09
C THR A 34 3.60 4.24 19.85
N VAL A 35 3.90 5.28 19.07
CA VAL A 35 3.25 5.66 17.81
C VAL A 35 4.26 5.44 16.70
N ASP A 36 3.88 4.67 15.71
CA ASP A 36 4.64 4.31 14.50
C ASP A 36 3.76 4.42 13.26
N ILE A 37 4.41 4.41 12.09
CA ILE A 37 3.75 4.49 10.78
C ILE A 37 3.59 3.11 10.11
N ALA A 38 3.87 2.01 10.81
CA ALA A 38 3.77 0.64 10.26
C ALA A 38 4.49 0.42 8.90
N VAL A 39 5.70 0.95 8.71
CA VAL A 39 6.41 0.87 7.42
C VAL A 39 7.23 -0.42 7.24
N GLU A 40 7.71 -1.02 8.32
CA GLU A 40 8.60 -2.18 8.28
C GLU A 40 7.91 -3.41 7.67
N ALA A 41 6.59 -3.54 7.86
CA ALA A 41 5.80 -4.58 7.20
C ALA A 41 5.74 -4.38 5.67
N ALA A 42 5.58 -3.13 5.20
CA ALA A 42 5.56 -2.81 3.78
C ALA A 42 6.94 -3.00 3.12
N TRP A 43 8.04 -2.79 3.85
CA TRP A 43 9.41 -2.99 3.34
C TRP A 43 9.76 -4.42 2.97
N ARG A 44 8.97 -5.41 3.38
CA ARG A 44 9.12 -6.79 2.92
C ARG A 44 8.86 -6.91 1.42
N ASP A 45 7.95 -6.08 0.90
CA ASP A 45 7.44 -6.16 -0.47
C ASP A 45 7.89 -4.95 -1.31
N TYR A 46 7.93 -3.76 -0.71
CA TYR A 46 8.09 -2.49 -1.43
C TYR A 46 9.08 -1.55 -0.76
N THR A 47 9.91 -0.85 -1.54
CA THR A 47 10.88 0.13 -1.03
C THR A 47 10.81 1.49 -1.74
N GLY A 48 9.88 1.66 -2.67
CA GLY A 48 9.65 2.82 -3.53
C GLY A 48 10.27 2.67 -4.91
N ARG A 49 10.70 1.46 -5.31
CA ARG A 49 11.48 1.27 -6.56
C ARG A 49 10.64 1.61 -7.78
N GLY A 50 11.28 2.19 -8.78
CA GLY A 50 10.62 2.61 -10.02
C GLY A 50 9.79 3.89 -9.89
N VAL A 51 9.61 4.43 -8.68
CA VAL A 51 8.84 5.66 -8.45
C VAL A 51 9.75 6.87 -8.30
N SER A 52 9.40 7.97 -8.98
CA SER A 52 10.15 9.22 -8.97
C SER A 52 9.49 10.30 -8.10
N VAL A 53 10.26 10.83 -7.15
CA VAL A 53 9.82 11.85 -6.19
C VAL A 53 10.61 13.15 -6.38
N GLY A 54 9.92 14.18 -6.86
CA GLY A 54 10.43 15.53 -6.94
C GLY A 54 10.37 16.23 -5.59
N VAL A 55 11.44 16.88 -5.18
CA VAL A 55 11.46 17.74 -3.99
C VAL A 55 11.57 19.19 -4.46
N LEU A 56 10.45 19.92 -4.41
CA LEU A 56 10.37 21.34 -4.75
C LEU A 56 10.69 22.18 -3.50
N ASP A 57 11.97 22.51 -3.34
CA ASP A 57 12.50 23.17 -2.15
C ASP A 57 13.78 23.96 -2.47
N ALA A 58 14.45 24.52 -1.46
CA ALA A 58 15.81 25.03 -1.59
C ALA A 58 16.75 23.94 -2.13
N GLN A 59 17.90 24.38 -2.66
CA GLN A 59 18.87 23.47 -3.27
C GLN A 59 19.27 22.32 -2.32
N ILE A 60 19.32 21.11 -2.85
CA ILE A 60 19.59 19.87 -2.12
C ILE A 60 21.06 19.48 -2.26
N ASP A 61 21.68 19.02 -1.18
CA ASP A 61 22.97 18.34 -1.18
C ASP A 61 22.83 16.91 -1.70
N HIS A 62 22.72 16.77 -3.03
CA HIS A 62 22.65 15.46 -3.69
C HIS A 62 23.97 14.66 -3.61
N THR A 63 25.05 15.28 -3.12
CA THR A 63 26.34 14.61 -2.92
C THR A 63 26.44 13.93 -1.56
N HIS A 64 25.44 14.12 -0.69
CA HIS A 64 25.36 13.45 0.59
C HIS A 64 25.37 11.92 0.41
N ASP A 65 26.18 11.22 1.20
CA ASP A 65 26.39 9.77 1.11
C ASP A 65 25.08 8.95 1.21
N GLU A 66 24.06 9.49 1.87
CA GLU A 66 22.75 8.85 2.10
C GLU A 66 21.76 9.10 0.97
N LEU A 67 22.02 10.07 0.07
CA LEU A 67 21.09 10.49 -0.98
C LEU A 67 21.61 10.19 -2.38
N ALA A 68 22.93 10.06 -2.54
CA ALA A 68 23.58 9.91 -3.83
C ALA A 68 23.14 8.65 -4.59
N HIS A 69 22.68 7.59 -3.91
CA HIS A 69 22.18 6.37 -4.55
C HIS A 69 20.82 6.56 -5.21
N ALA A 70 19.97 7.42 -4.63
CA ALA A 70 18.60 7.69 -5.08
C ALA A 70 18.53 8.82 -6.13
N TRP A 71 19.59 9.62 -6.27
CA TRP A 71 19.52 10.87 -7.02
C TRP A 71 19.56 10.72 -8.54
N ASP A 72 18.60 11.34 -9.23
CA ASP A 72 18.61 11.47 -10.69
C ASP A 72 19.07 12.87 -11.13
N ALA A 73 20.38 12.98 -11.36
CA ALA A 73 21.02 14.21 -11.84
C ALA A 73 20.59 14.64 -13.26
N THR A 74 19.88 13.80 -14.03
CA THR A 74 19.45 14.17 -15.39
C THR A 74 18.17 15.00 -15.40
N ARG A 75 17.38 14.91 -14.33
CA ARG A 75 16.15 15.68 -14.12
C ARG A 75 16.27 16.77 -13.05
N ASP A 76 17.37 16.81 -12.32
CA ASP A 76 17.68 17.87 -11.34
C ASP A 76 17.75 19.24 -12.03
N TRP A 77 17.05 20.22 -11.46
CA TRP A 77 16.99 21.57 -11.99
C TRP A 77 16.85 22.62 -10.88
N ASN A 78 17.69 23.66 -10.93
CA ASN A 78 17.54 24.83 -10.08
C ASN A 78 16.97 26.01 -10.89
N PHE A 79 15.74 26.41 -10.53
CA PHE A 79 14.99 27.47 -11.20
C PHE A 79 15.53 28.87 -10.91
N ALA A 80 16.08 29.09 -9.71
CA ALA A 80 16.72 30.37 -9.36
C ALA A 80 18.03 30.58 -10.13
N LEU A 81 18.77 29.50 -10.40
CA LEU A 81 20.01 29.52 -11.19
C LEU A 81 19.76 29.40 -12.70
N GLY A 82 18.58 28.95 -13.10
CA GLY A 82 18.24 28.65 -14.50
C GLY A 82 19.11 27.55 -15.11
N SER A 83 19.48 26.52 -14.32
CA SER A 83 20.44 25.50 -14.73
C SER A 83 20.12 24.12 -14.13
N GLY A 84 20.30 23.07 -14.93
CA GLY A 84 20.35 21.67 -14.48
C GLY A 84 21.77 21.17 -14.16
N GLU A 85 22.81 21.94 -14.48
CA GLU A 85 24.18 21.67 -14.02
C GLU A 85 24.38 22.25 -12.62
N VAL A 86 23.67 21.68 -11.65
CA VAL A 86 23.75 22.14 -10.27
C VAL A 86 25.07 21.69 -9.65
N ARG A 87 25.98 22.64 -9.42
CA ARG A 87 27.19 22.40 -8.62
C ARG A 87 26.93 22.74 -7.18
N VAL A 88 26.86 21.72 -6.32
CA VAL A 88 26.66 21.91 -4.88
C VAL A 88 28.02 21.88 -4.17
N ASP A 89 28.26 22.89 -3.32
CA ASP A 89 29.27 22.81 -2.27
C ASP A 89 28.52 22.71 -0.93
N PRO A 90 28.48 21.51 -0.31
CA PRO A 90 27.74 21.27 0.93
C PRO A 90 28.11 22.20 2.09
N LYS A 91 29.30 22.79 2.06
CA LYS A 91 29.80 23.69 3.12
C LYS A 91 29.29 25.11 2.99
N THR A 92 28.82 25.48 1.80
CA THR A 92 28.36 26.84 1.47
C THR A 92 26.90 26.88 1.05
N LEU A 93 26.21 25.74 1.08
CA LEU A 93 24.76 25.65 0.88
C LEU A 93 24.05 26.53 1.91
N ALA A 94 23.33 27.55 1.41
CA ALA A 94 22.76 28.61 2.25
C ALA A 94 21.58 28.11 3.10
N ASP A 95 20.80 27.17 2.57
CA ASP A 95 19.68 26.53 3.24
C ASP A 95 19.77 25.02 3.03
N GLY A 96 19.71 24.27 4.13
CA GLY A 96 19.78 22.81 4.11
C GLY A 96 18.43 22.12 4.03
N HIS A 97 17.33 22.87 4.09
CA HIS A 97 15.97 22.35 4.28
C HIS A 97 15.62 21.20 3.32
N GLY A 98 15.79 21.40 2.00
CA GLY A 98 15.54 20.35 1.01
C GLY A 98 16.36 19.06 1.21
N THR A 99 17.57 19.16 1.78
CA THR A 99 18.38 17.97 2.09
C THR A 99 17.74 17.13 3.20
N LEU A 100 17.24 17.78 4.26
CA LEU A 100 16.52 17.10 5.34
C LEU A 100 15.25 16.42 4.80
N VAL A 101 14.50 17.11 3.95
CA VAL A 101 13.27 16.61 3.31
C VAL A 101 13.57 15.36 2.48
N ALA A 102 14.59 15.42 1.63
CA ALA A 102 15.05 14.29 0.82
C ALA A 102 15.45 13.08 1.66
N GLY A 103 16.09 13.30 2.81
CA GLY A 103 16.48 12.22 3.74
C GLY A 103 15.30 11.48 4.36
N VAL A 104 14.21 12.18 4.68
CA VAL A 104 12.98 11.52 5.18
C VAL A 104 12.40 10.59 4.12
N ILE A 105 12.48 11.00 2.85
CA ILE A 105 11.95 10.22 1.73
C ILE A 105 12.82 9.00 1.45
N ALA A 106 14.10 9.20 1.11
CA ALA A 106 14.91 8.15 0.51
C ALA A 106 16.36 8.13 0.99
N ALA A 107 16.64 8.44 2.27
CA ALA A 107 17.95 8.11 2.83
C ALA A 107 18.23 6.60 2.70
N ALA A 108 19.47 6.25 2.35
CA ALA A 108 19.91 4.87 2.20
C ALA A 108 19.71 4.09 3.51
N GLY A 109 19.23 2.84 3.40
CA GLY A 109 19.16 1.91 4.52
C GLY A 109 20.23 0.82 4.43
N GLY A 110 20.81 0.44 5.56
CA GLY A 110 21.72 -0.69 5.70
C GLY A 110 23.12 -0.46 5.14
N ASN A 111 23.58 0.79 5.12
CA ASN A 111 24.91 1.17 4.63
C ASN A 111 25.94 1.39 5.78
N GLY A 112 25.51 1.22 7.04
CA GLY A 112 26.32 1.39 8.24
C GLY A 112 26.46 2.84 8.71
N ARG A 113 25.64 3.77 8.21
CA ARG A 113 25.65 5.20 8.55
C ARG A 113 24.23 5.72 8.66
N GLY A 114 24.06 6.84 9.37
CA GLY A 114 22.78 7.53 9.38
C GLY A 114 21.60 6.68 9.85
N SER A 115 20.49 6.85 9.14
CA SER A 115 19.19 6.20 9.32
C SER A 115 18.62 5.93 7.94
N VAL A 116 17.60 5.10 7.85
CA VAL A 116 16.87 4.81 6.63
C VAL A 116 15.73 5.82 6.37
N GLY A 117 15.49 6.15 5.10
CA GLY A 117 14.30 6.91 4.65
C GLY A 117 13.10 5.98 4.49
N ILE A 118 11.88 6.53 4.41
CA ILE A 118 10.64 5.72 4.36
C ILE A 118 10.50 4.94 3.03
N ALA A 119 11.01 5.49 1.92
CA ALA A 119 11.05 4.87 0.59
C ALA A 119 12.50 4.86 0.07
N PRO A 120 13.39 4.03 0.65
CA PRO A 120 14.83 4.07 0.37
C PRO A 120 15.20 3.65 -1.06
N GLY A 121 14.29 2.99 -1.77
CA GLY A 121 14.39 2.59 -3.18
C GLY A 121 13.82 3.60 -4.18
N ALA A 122 13.21 4.69 -3.73
CA ALA A 122 12.68 5.73 -4.61
C ALA A 122 13.77 6.55 -5.31
N THR A 123 13.44 7.07 -6.49
CA THR A 123 14.32 7.99 -7.22
C THR A 123 14.01 9.44 -6.84
N LEU A 124 15.01 10.20 -6.37
CA LEU A 124 14.88 11.60 -6.00
C LEU A 124 15.24 12.53 -7.16
N VAL A 125 14.44 13.59 -7.34
CA VAL A 125 14.70 14.67 -8.29
C VAL A 125 14.66 16.02 -7.56
N GLY A 126 15.72 16.81 -7.69
CA GLY A 126 15.78 18.16 -7.14
C GLY A 126 15.07 19.18 -8.02
N LEU A 127 14.12 19.92 -7.43
CA LEU A 127 13.47 21.07 -8.06
C LEU A 127 13.80 22.31 -7.23
N GLY A 128 14.99 22.87 -7.45
CA GLY A 128 15.59 23.90 -6.61
C GLY A 128 14.97 25.29 -6.81
N ILE A 129 14.54 25.92 -5.72
CA ILE A 129 14.06 27.31 -5.66
C ILE A 129 14.91 28.14 -4.67
N ASP A 130 14.75 29.46 -4.70
CA ASP A 130 15.32 30.38 -3.72
C ASP A 130 14.20 31.18 -3.05
N TYR A 131 13.96 30.90 -1.76
CA TYR A 131 12.91 31.56 -0.97
C TYR A 131 13.15 33.05 -0.74
N SER A 132 14.39 33.52 -0.92
CA SER A 132 14.76 34.93 -0.77
C SER A 132 14.60 35.73 -2.06
N ASP A 133 14.41 35.05 -3.19
CA ASP A 133 14.24 35.70 -4.49
C ASP A 133 12.87 36.39 -4.58
N PRO A 134 12.80 37.67 -4.98
CA PRO A 134 11.54 38.36 -5.26
C PRO A 134 10.62 37.61 -6.26
N ASP A 135 11.20 36.84 -7.17
CA ASP A 135 10.52 36.10 -8.23
C ASP A 135 10.27 34.63 -7.86
N VAL A 136 10.38 34.24 -6.58
CA VAL A 136 10.15 32.86 -6.11
C VAL A 136 8.82 32.24 -6.57
N GLY A 137 7.79 33.07 -6.76
CA GLY A 137 6.51 32.60 -7.31
C GLY A 137 6.62 32.01 -8.72
N ASP A 138 7.49 32.57 -9.56
CA ASP A 138 7.79 32.02 -10.88
C ASP A 138 8.62 30.74 -10.81
N HIS A 139 9.55 30.65 -9.84
CA HIS A 139 10.29 29.42 -9.58
C HIS A 139 9.37 28.28 -9.18
N VAL A 140 8.44 28.53 -8.24
CA VAL A 140 7.43 27.55 -7.80
C VAL A 140 6.57 27.09 -8.96
N ARG A 141 6.07 28.03 -9.78
CA ARG A 141 5.25 27.68 -10.95
C ARG A 141 6.03 26.83 -11.95
N ALA A 142 7.28 27.18 -12.24
CA ALA A 142 8.13 26.40 -13.15
C ALA A 142 8.47 25.01 -12.58
N GLY A 143 8.71 24.91 -11.27
CA GLY A 143 8.94 23.66 -10.56
C GLY A 143 7.75 22.72 -10.61
N LEU A 144 6.54 23.23 -10.32
CA LEU A 144 5.31 22.45 -10.46
C LEU A 144 5.09 21.98 -11.90
N ALA A 145 5.35 22.82 -12.90
CA ALA A 145 5.25 22.40 -14.30
C ALA A 145 6.25 21.28 -14.64
N ALA A 146 7.49 21.35 -14.14
CA ALA A 146 8.48 20.29 -14.33
C ALA A 146 8.09 18.98 -13.61
N ALA A 147 7.44 19.10 -12.45
CA ALA A 147 6.97 17.96 -11.68
C ALA A 147 5.92 17.10 -12.41
N ALA A 148 5.25 17.60 -13.45
CA ALA A 148 4.33 16.82 -14.26
C ALA A 148 5.01 15.61 -14.96
N ALA A 149 6.33 15.62 -15.09
CA ALA A 149 7.12 14.50 -15.60
C ALA A 149 7.55 13.49 -14.51
N LEU A 150 7.07 13.65 -13.28
CA LEU A 150 7.39 12.83 -12.12
C LEU A 150 6.13 12.18 -11.56
N ASP A 151 6.30 11.16 -10.73
CA ASP A 151 5.18 10.47 -10.09
C ASP A 151 4.62 11.29 -8.93
N ILE A 152 5.52 11.85 -8.12
CA ILE A 152 5.19 12.55 -6.88
C ILE A 152 5.97 13.85 -6.84
N VAL A 153 5.35 14.91 -6.32
CA VAL A 153 6.05 16.14 -5.93
C VAL A 153 5.77 16.51 -4.48
N ASN A 154 6.83 16.57 -3.71
CA ASN A 154 6.84 17.02 -2.34
C ASN A 154 7.04 18.54 -2.26
N ASN A 155 6.18 19.20 -1.49
CA ASN A 155 6.20 20.64 -1.26
C ASN A 155 6.17 20.90 0.26
N SER A 156 7.35 21.00 0.85
CA SER A 156 7.53 21.16 2.29
C SER A 156 7.61 22.63 2.72
N TRP A 157 6.82 23.48 2.05
CA TRP A 157 6.76 24.93 2.25
C TRP A 157 5.32 25.44 2.21
N SER A 158 5.12 26.67 2.70
CA SER A 158 3.81 27.31 2.77
C SER A 158 3.94 28.81 2.50
N PHE A 159 2.88 29.42 1.97
CA PHE A 159 2.76 30.87 2.03
C PHE A 159 2.53 31.32 3.47
N THR A 160 3.00 32.52 3.81
CA THR A 160 2.95 33.06 5.19
C THR A 160 1.85 34.09 5.40
N ARG A 161 1.20 34.56 4.32
CA ARG A 161 0.13 35.57 4.37
C ARG A 161 -1.19 34.97 3.95
N ASN A 162 -2.14 34.89 4.88
CA ASN A 162 -3.47 34.32 4.66
C ASN A 162 -4.18 35.01 3.48
N PHE A 163 -4.84 34.21 2.64
CA PHE A 163 -5.62 34.65 1.47
C PHE A 163 -4.83 35.37 0.38
N HIS A 164 -3.49 35.32 0.42
CA HIS A 164 -2.65 36.05 -0.53
C HIS A 164 -2.52 35.30 -1.86
N ASP A 165 -2.39 33.98 -1.81
CA ASP A 165 -2.24 33.05 -2.94
C ASP A 165 -3.58 32.69 -3.59
N ASN A 166 -4.55 33.60 -3.57
CA ASN A 166 -5.89 33.37 -4.09
C ASN A 166 -5.90 33.21 -5.63
N PHE A 167 -6.08 31.98 -6.12
CA PHE A 167 -6.14 31.63 -7.54
C PHE A 167 -7.29 32.27 -8.32
N ALA A 168 -8.34 32.79 -7.66
CA ALA A 168 -9.37 33.57 -8.33
C ALA A 168 -8.89 34.97 -8.75
N ARG A 169 -7.71 35.41 -8.30
CA ARG A 169 -7.13 36.69 -8.69
C ARG A 169 -6.25 36.54 -9.93
N PRO A 170 -6.28 37.51 -10.87
CA PRO A 170 -5.49 37.45 -12.10
C PRO A 170 -4.00 37.20 -11.89
N GLU A 171 -3.42 37.75 -10.81
CA GLU A 171 -2.01 37.56 -10.47
C GLU A 171 -1.61 36.14 -10.08
N MET A 172 -2.56 35.31 -9.61
CA MET A 172 -2.31 33.93 -9.15
C MET A 172 -3.00 32.87 -10.00
N ALA A 173 -3.82 33.26 -10.98
CA ALA A 173 -4.57 32.34 -11.83
C ALA A 173 -3.66 31.34 -12.57
N ALA A 174 -2.54 31.80 -13.13
CA ALA A 174 -1.59 30.93 -13.83
C ALA A 174 -0.94 29.88 -12.91
N SER A 175 -0.76 30.20 -11.63
CA SER A 175 -0.28 29.25 -10.63
C SER A 175 -1.30 28.15 -10.36
N GLY A 176 -2.58 28.51 -10.20
CA GLY A 176 -3.66 27.53 -10.02
C GLY A 176 -3.86 26.65 -11.26
N GLU A 177 -3.75 27.22 -12.46
CA GLU A 177 -3.78 26.47 -13.72
C GLU A 177 -2.62 25.46 -13.81
N THR A 178 -1.42 25.87 -13.41
CA THR A 178 -0.24 25.01 -13.42
C THR A 178 -0.37 23.87 -12.40
N LEU A 179 -0.79 24.17 -11.16
CA LEU A 179 -1.03 23.16 -10.12
C LEU A 179 -2.03 22.10 -10.60
N ARG A 180 -3.15 22.55 -11.20
CA ARG A 180 -4.13 21.65 -11.79
C ARG A 180 -3.53 20.83 -12.93
N ALA A 181 -2.81 21.45 -13.87
CA ALA A 181 -2.21 20.74 -14.99
C ALA A 181 -1.24 19.64 -14.50
N THR A 182 -0.38 19.94 -13.52
CA THR A 182 0.52 18.95 -12.91
C THR A 182 -0.25 17.75 -12.35
N ALA A 183 -1.30 18.00 -11.57
CA ALA A 183 -2.09 16.94 -10.94
C ALA A 183 -2.99 16.16 -11.93
N THR A 184 -3.29 16.71 -13.11
CA THR A 184 -4.27 16.11 -14.03
C THR A 184 -3.67 15.56 -15.31
N GLU A 185 -2.50 16.05 -15.73
CA GLU A 185 -1.81 15.64 -16.95
C GLU A 185 -0.58 14.77 -16.68
N GLY A 186 -0.02 14.84 -15.47
CA GLY A 186 1.14 14.03 -15.09
C GLY A 186 0.85 12.53 -15.09
N ARG A 187 1.91 11.70 -15.12
CA ARG A 187 1.81 10.22 -15.14
C ARG A 187 0.84 9.70 -16.21
N ASP A 188 0.97 10.20 -17.44
CA ASP A 188 0.11 9.84 -18.58
C ASP A 188 -1.40 10.01 -18.32
N GLY A 189 -1.78 10.99 -17.50
CA GLY A 189 -3.17 11.28 -17.14
C GLY A 189 -3.66 10.59 -15.86
N LEU A 190 -2.85 9.74 -15.22
CA LEU A 190 -3.12 9.27 -13.85
C LEU A 190 -3.02 10.41 -12.83
N GLY A 191 -2.20 11.42 -13.14
CA GLY A 191 -1.97 12.61 -12.32
C GLY A 191 -0.75 12.49 -11.43
N THR A 192 0.15 13.47 -11.48
CA THR A 192 1.25 13.56 -10.50
C THR A 192 0.66 13.79 -9.11
N VAL A 193 1.06 12.99 -8.13
CA VAL A 193 0.60 13.15 -6.74
C VAL A 193 1.30 14.33 -6.10
N ILE A 194 0.54 15.36 -5.71
CA ILE A 194 1.08 16.58 -5.11
C ILE A 194 0.86 16.54 -3.61
N VAL A 195 1.96 16.54 -2.83
CA VAL A 195 1.91 16.52 -1.37
C VAL A 195 2.43 17.85 -0.83
N PHE A 196 1.67 18.45 0.08
CA PHE A 196 1.97 19.73 0.73
C PHE A 196 1.98 19.60 2.24
N SER A 197 2.90 20.30 2.90
CA SER A 197 2.82 20.50 4.35
C SER A 197 1.62 21.39 4.69
N ALA A 198 0.90 21.11 5.78
CA ALA A 198 -0.27 21.91 6.18
C ALA A 198 0.10 23.32 6.66
N GLY A 199 1.37 23.53 7.07
CA GLY A 199 1.90 24.79 7.57
C GLY A 199 2.20 24.76 9.07
N ASN A 200 3.02 25.72 9.52
CA ASN A 200 3.56 25.78 10.88
C ASN A 200 2.98 26.96 11.68
N GLY A 201 1.71 27.32 11.46
CA GLY A 201 1.08 28.49 12.07
C GLY A 201 0.37 28.24 13.40
N GLY A 202 0.27 26.98 13.83
CA GLY A 202 -0.48 26.55 15.02
C GLY A 202 -1.90 27.07 15.03
N ALA A 203 -2.39 27.45 16.21
CA ALA A 203 -3.71 28.08 16.39
C ALA A 203 -3.88 29.44 15.66
N THR A 204 -2.81 30.00 15.10
CA THR A 204 -2.82 31.31 14.42
C THR A 204 -2.72 31.22 12.89
N GLY A 205 -2.43 30.03 12.35
CA GLY A 205 -2.43 29.76 10.92
C GLY A 205 -3.42 28.66 10.59
N ALA A 206 -3.99 28.74 9.39
CA ALA A 206 -4.85 27.67 8.89
C ALA A 206 -4.37 27.25 7.50
N SER A 207 -4.28 25.94 7.30
CA SER A 207 -3.96 25.34 6.00
C SER A 207 -4.99 25.77 4.95
N ASN A 208 -6.24 25.97 5.38
CA ASN A 208 -7.35 26.35 4.53
C ASN A 208 -7.32 27.83 4.06
N TYR A 209 -6.32 28.62 4.46
CA TYR A 209 -6.17 30.02 4.05
C TYR A 209 -5.20 30.20 2.87
N HIS A 210 -4.78 29.09 2.27
CA HIS A 210 -3.81 29.03 1.19
C HIS A 210 -4.31 28.11 0.07
N ASN A 211 -4.47 28.64 -1.15
CA ASN A 211 -5.03 27.89 -2.27
C ASN A 211 -4.12 26.80 -2.80
N TYR A 212 -2.80 26.86 -2.55
CA TYR A 212 -1.94 25.72 -2.86
C TYR A 212 -2.27 24.53 -1.96
N GLN A 213 -2.30 24.74 -0.64
CA GLN A 213 -2.50 23.67 0.35
C GLN A 213 -3.95 23.18 0.42
N ASN A 214 -4.93 24.06 0.17
CA ASN A 214 -6.34 23.68 0.21
C ASN A 214 -6.89 23.24 -1.15
N SER A 215 -6.05 23.14 -2.19
CA SER A 215 -6.51 22.69 -3.49
C SER A 215 -7.03 21.25 -3.45
N PRO A 216 -8.11 20.89 -4.16
CA PRO A 216 -8.57 19.51 -4.23
C PRO A 216 -7.56 18.57 -4.91
N TYR A 217 -6.59 19.14 -5.62
CA TYR A 217 -5.52 18.40 -6.32
C TYR A 217 -4.34 18.01 -5.43
N VAL A 218 -4.32 18.45 -4.17
CA VAL A 218 -3.17 18.24 -3.27
C VAL A 218 -3.56 17.44 -2.03
N ILE A 219 -2.56 16.78 -1.45
CA ILE A 219 -2.64 16.17 -0.13
C ILE A 219 -1.99 17.12 0.87
N ALA A 220 -2.80 17.74 1.74
CA ALA A 220 -2.28 18.57 2.83
C ALA A 220 -2.02 17.72 4.08
N VAL A 221 -0.81 17.83 4.64
CA VAL A 221 -0.32 16.93 5.70
C VAL A 221 -0.02 17.69 6.99
N GLY A 222 -0.74 17.37 8.07
CA GLY A 222 -0.46 17.88 9.41
C GLY A 222 0.66 17.11 10.12
N ALA A 223 1.06 17.58 11.30
CA ALA A 223 2.21 17.02 12.04
C ALA A 223 1.81 16.41 13.38
N VAL A 224 2.39 15.25 13.70
CA VAL A 224 2.24 14.55 14.97
C VAL A 224 3.58 14.48 15.71
N ALA A 225 3.50 14.52 17.04
CA ALA A 225 4.61 14.34 17.96
C ALA A 225 4.76 12.87 18.41
N PRO A 226 5.93 12.47 18.94
CA PRO A 226 6.13 11.11 19.50
C PRO A 226 5.16 10.71 20.63
N SER A 227 4.39 11.66 21.18
CA SER A 227 3.36 11.37 22.18
C SER A 227 2.03 10.91 21.57
N GLY A 228 1.86 10.98 20.25
CA GLY A 228 0.57 10.83 19.57
C GLY A 228 -0.29 12.11 19.57
N ASP A 229 0.20 13.19 20.16
CA ASP A 229 -0.48 14.49 20.10
C ASP A 229 -0.18 15.20 18.78
N ALA A 230 -1.13 16.03 18.32
CA ALA A 230 -0.87 16.99 17.26
C ALA A 230 0.27 17.90 17.69
N TRP A 231 1.20 18.18 16.78
CA TRP A 231 2.26 19.13 17.06
C TRP A 231 1.66 20.53 17.22
N GLU A 232 2.05 21.24 18.28
CA GLU A 232 1.42 22.49 18.73
C GLU A 232 1.35 23.61 17.68
N ASP A 233 2.28 23.60 16.72
CA ASP A 233 2.37 24.59 15.65
C ASP A 233 1.81 24.07 14.31
N THR A 234 1.19 22.88 14.25
CA THR A 234 0.51 22.43 13.02
C THR A 234 -0.65 23.36 12.69
N SER A 235 -0.67 23.89 11.46
CA SER A 235 -1.81 24.70 11.00
C SER A 235 -3.06 23.83 10.88
N LEU A 236 -4.19 24.33 11.40
CA LEU A 236 -5.47 23.63 11.35
C LEU A 236 -6.12 23.74 9.96
N GLY A 237 -6.99 22.81 9.58
CA GLY A 237 -7.82 23.00 8.41
C GLY A 237 -8.71 21.82 8.07
N ALA A 238 -9.92 22.11 7.61
CA ALA A 238 -10.82 21.11 7.04
C ALA A 238 -10.28 20.43 5.76
N ASN A 239 -9.22 20.99 5.15
CA ASN A 239 -8.51 20.47 3.97
C ASN A 239 -7.34 19.53 4.32
N VAL A 240 -6.95 19.41 5.59
CA VAL A 240 -5.89 18.48 6.02
C VAL A 240 -6.41 17.06 5.80
N LEU A 241 -5.72 16.27 4.98
CA LEU A 241 -6.15 14.91 4.65
C LEU A 241 -5.79 13.93 5.76
N LEU A 242 -4.53 13.98 6.20
CA LEU A 242 -4.00 13.16 7.28
C LEU A 242 -2.81 13.88 7.91
N SER A 243 -2.31 13.34 9.02
CA SER A 243 -1.08 13.82 9.66
C SER A 243 -0.02 12.72 9.71
N ALA A 244 1.24 13.12 9.78
CA ALA A 244 2.38 12.21 9.77
C ALA A 244 3.47 12.67 10.77
N PRO A 245 4.57 11.91 10.98
CA PRO A 245 5.62 12.30 11.91
C PRO A 245 6.17 13.69 11.57
N GLY A 246 6.04 14.65 12.48
CA GLY A 246 6.45 16.04 12.22
C GLY A 246 7.31 16.65 13.31
N ARG A 247 7.43 16.03 14.49
CA ARG A 247 8.29 16.51 15.59
C ARG A 247 9.45 15.56 15.83
N ASN A 248 10.64 16.10 16.04
CA ASN A 248 11.88 15.35 16.29
C ASN A 248 12.19 14.27 15.23
N VAL A 249 11.84 14.50 13.97
CA VAL A 249 12.12 13.60 12.84
C VAL A 249 13.63 13.57 12.57
N PHE A 250 14.27 12.42 12.76
CA PHE A 250 15.70 12.27 12.53
C PHE A 250 15.97 12.05 11.03
N THR A 251 16.84 12.87 10.43
CA THR A 251 17.10 12.84 8.99
C THR A 251 18.49 13.42 8.66
N THR A 252 18.85 13.40 7.39
CA THR A 252 20.07 13.95 6.81
C THR A 252 20.17 15.47 6.99
N LEU A 253 21.39 16.00 6.92
CA LEU A 253 21.71 17.42 6.97
C LEU A 253 22.93 17.65 6.05
N PRO A 254 23.05 18.79 5.35
CA PRO A 254 24.16 18.99 4.43
C PRO A 254 25.53 18.73 5.06
N ASN A 255 26.46 18.29 4.19
CA ASN A 255 27.82 17.89 4.53
C ASN A 255 27.85 16.62 5.40
N ASP A 256 27.12 15.57 4.97
CA ASP A 256 27.06 14.23 5.58
C ASP A 256 26.76 14.23 7.09
N ARG A 257 25.87 15.13 7.51
CA ARG A 257 25.45 15.25 8.90
C ARG A 257 24.03 14.74 9.07
N PHE A 258 23.62 14.62 10.33
CA PHE A 258 22.27 14.22 10.69
C PHE A 258 21.74 15.12 11.80
N ALA A 259 20.43 15.34 11.80
CA ALA A 259 19.75 16.14 12.82
C ALA A 259 18.32 15.64 13.03
N SER A 260 17.78 15.93 14.21
CA SER A 260 16.34 15.88 14.42
C SER A 260 15.74 17.22 14.04
N ALA A 261 14.68 17.21 13.24
CA ALA A 261 13.99 18.38 12.77
C ALA A 261 12.50 18.36 13.15
N THR A 262 11.84 19.51 13.09
CA THR A 262 10.45 19.66 13.52
C THR A 262 9.71 20.64 12.61
N GLY A 263 8.49 20.29 12.24
CA GLY A 263 7.64 21.03 11.31
C GLY A 263 6.76 20.10 10.48
N THR A 264 5.64 20.63 9.97
CA THR A 264 4.84 19.93 8.94
C THR A 264 5.64 19.67 7.66
N SER A 265 6.73 20.40 7.45
CA SER A 265 7.76 20.16 6.42
C SER A 265 8.45 18.79 6.52
N PHE A 266 8.31 18.06 7.63
CA PHE A 266 8.81 16.68 7.77
C PHE A 266 7.71 15.63 7.76
N ALA A 267 6.45 16.05 7.93
CA ALA A 267 5.29 15.19 7.77
C ALA A 267 4.94 14.98 6.28
N ALA A 268 4.97 16.05 5.48
CA ALA A 268 4.77 15.97 4.03
C ALA A 268 5.68 14.94 3.33
N PRO A 269 7.02 14.90 3.56
CA PRO A 269 7.87 13.89 2.94
C PRO A 269 7.59 12.46 3.41
N ALA A 270 7.11 12.27 4.64
CA ALA A 270 6.69 10.94 5.08
C ALA A 270 5.51 10.42 4.24
N VAL A 271 4.51 11.26 3.97
CA VAL A 271 3.40 10.92 3.07
C VAL A 271 3.87 10.75 1.63
N SER A 272 4.77 11.62 1.12
CA SER A 272 5.34 11.43 -0.22
C SER A 272 6.05 10.09 -0.38
N ALA A 273 6.75 9.62 0.65
CA ALA A 273 7.42 8.32 0.65
C ALA A 273 6.43 7.15 0.76
N ALA A 274 5.40 7.27 1.61
CA ALA A 274 4.32 6.27 1.66
C ALA A 274 3.61 6.11 0.31
N VAL A 275 3.32 7.23 -0.37
CA VAL A 275 2.77 7.20 -1.73
C VAL A 275 3.74 6.53 -2.71
N ALA A 276 5.06 6.67 -2.55
CA ALA A 276 6.01 5.96 -3.39
C ALA A 276 5.91 4.44 -3.23
N LEU A 277 5.67 3.95 -2.01
CA LEU A 277 5.40 2.53 -1.75
C LEU A 277 4.06 2.10 -2.36
N MET A 278 3.01 2.90 -2.21
CA MET A 278 1.70 2.63 -2.83
C MET A 278 1.78 2.56 -4.35
N LEU A 279 2.55 3.44 -5.00
CA LEU A 279 2.70 3.47 -6.45
C LEU A 279 3.63 2.37 -7.00
N GLU A 280 4.55 1.84 -6.17
CA GLU A 280 5.28 0.60 -6.50
C GLU A 280 4.33 -0.60 -6.45
N ALA A 281 3.50 -0.69 -5.41
CA ALA A 281 2.50 -1.75 -5.25
C ALA A 281 1.44 -1.72 -6.35
N ASN A 282 0.96 -0.52 -6.71
CA ASN A 282 -0.02 -0.33 -7.77
C ASN A 282 0.30 0.94 -8.60
N PRO A 283 1.03 0.79 -9.71
CA PRO A 283 1.34 1.93 -10.58
C PRO A 283 0.09 2.48 -11.30
N GLY A 284 -1.01 1.73 -11.32
CA GLY A 284 -2.27 2.11 -11.97
C GLY A 284 -3.12 3.11 -11.18
N LEU A 285 -2.76 3.44 -9.93
CA LEU A 285 -3.50 4.40 -9.11
C LEU A 285 -3.48 5.80 -9.74
N GLY A 286 -4.66 6.40 -9.86
CA GLY A 286 -4.79 7.83 -10.12
C GLY A 286 -4.61 8.67 -8.85
N TYR A 287 -4.35 9.97 -9.01
CA TYR A 287 -4.08 10.86 -7.86
C TYR A 287 -5.25 10.91 -6.85
N ARG A 288 -6.48 10.69 -7.30
CA ARG A 288 -7.69 10.65 -6.45
C ARG A 288 -7.78 9.34 -5.67
N ASP A 289 -7.40 8.22 -6.29
CA ASP A 289 -7.32 6.92 -5.59
C ASP A 289 -6.34 7.01 -4.42
N VAL A 290 -5.17 7.61 -4.65
CA VAL A 290 -4.17 7.82 -3.59
C VAL A 290 -4.73 8.66 -2.43
N GLN A 291 -5.46 9.74 -2.71
CA GLN A 291 -6.10 10.55 -1.67
C GLN A 291 -7.13 9.74 -0.87
N GLN A 292 -7.95 8.94 -1.55
CA GLN A 292 -8.99 8.14 -0.90
C GLN A 292 -8.41 7.02 -0.06
N ILE A 293 -7.41 6.28 -0.57
CA ILE A 293 -6.73 5.23 0.17
C ILE A 293 -6.10 5.80 1.45
N LEU A 294 -5.38 6.92 1.36
CA LEU A 294 -4.78 7.58 2.52
C LEU A 294 -5.82 8.02 3.56
N ALA A 295 -7.02 8.43 3.14
CA ALA A 295 -8.10 8.77 4.06
C ALA A 295 -8.70 7.55 4.77
N LEU A 296 -8.82 6.43 4.05
CA LEU A 296 -9.40 5.19 4.56
C LEU A 296 -8.43 4.42 5.48
N SER A 297 -7.12 4.51 5.22
CA SER A 297 -6.07 3.84 5.99
C SER A 297 -5.61 4.60 7.25
N ALA A 298 -5.88 5.91 7.36
CA ALA A 298 -5.32 6.72 8.44
C ALA A 298 -5.89 6.35 9.83
N ARG A 299 -5.02 6.18 10.84
CA ARG A 299 -5.40 5.69 12.18
C ARG A 299 -5.61 6.79 13.22
N ARG A 300 -6.61 6.63 14.07
CA ARG A 300 -6.93 7.52 15.22
C ARG A 300 -6.68 6.87 16.58
N ASP A 301 -6.78 5.55 16.68
CA ASP A 301 -6.72 4.81 17.94
C ASP A 301 -5.46 5.06 18.78
N ILE A 302 -4.34 5.39 18.12
CA ILE A 302 -3.06 5.73 18.75
C ILE A 302 -2.85 7.25 18.98
N LEU A 303 -3.83 8.09 18.66
CA LEU A 303 -3.72 9.54 18.72
C LEU A 303 -4.40 10.17 19.95
N GLY A 304 -3.87 11.33 20.33
CA GLY A 304 -4.50 12.22 21.32
C GLY A 304 -5.81 12.86 20.81
N GLN A 305 -6.40 13.73 21.63
CA GLN A 305 -7.70 14.34 21.31
C GLN A 305 -7.63 15.52 20.32
N GLY A 306 -6.43 16.06 20.04
CA GLY A 306 -6.22 17.16 19.08
C GLY A 306 -6.80 18.53 19.48
N ALA A 307 -7.39 18.64 20.67
CA ALA A 307 -8.31 19.72 21.04
C ALA A 307 -7.66 21.02 21.57
N GLU A 308 -6.33 21.19 21.54
CA GLU A 308 -5.73 22.42 22.11
C GLU A 308 -6.04 23.70 21.30
N ALA A 309 -6.45 23.58 20.03
CA ALA A 309 -6.77 24.73 19.17
C ALA A 309 -7.94 24.54 18.16
N GLY A 310 -8.44 23.31 17.98
CA GLY A 310 -9.43 22.96 16.96
C GLY A 310 -10.75 22.41 17.52
N LEU A 311 -11.56 21.76 16.65
CA LEU A 311 -12.80 21.09 17.05
C LEU A 311 -12.57 19.72 17.72
N GLY A 312 -11.33 19.20 17.65
CA GLY A 312 -11.03 17.82 18.03
C GLY A 312 -11.65 16.82 17.06
N TRP A 313 -11.81 15.57 17.51
CA TRP A 313 -12.41 14.52 16.71
C TRP A 313 -13.93 14.71 16.54
N ILE A 314 -14.38 14.68 15.29
CA ILE A 314 -15.79 14.54 14.91
C ILE A 314 -16.01 13.18 14.23
N GLU A 315 -17.21 12.65 14.35
CA GLU A 315 -17.67 11.54 13.50
C GLU A 315 -18.13 12.12 12.16
N THR A 316 -17.79 11.43 11.07
CA THR A 316 -18.24 11.78 9.72
C THR A 316 -19.43 10.91 9.33
N GLY A 317 -20.08 11.25 8.22
CA GLY A 317 -21.28 10.56 7.73
C GLY A 317 -20.98 9.36 6.84
N ILE A 318 -19.71 9.01 6.61
CA ILE A 318 -19.33 7.84 5.81
C ILE A 318 -19.75 6.56 6.53
N ASP A 319 -20.44 5.67 5.84
CA ASP A 319 -20.90 4.38 6.37
C ASP A 319 -20.07 3.18 5.87
N THR A 320 -19.24 3.40 4.85
CA THR A 320 -18.41 2.35 4.22
C THR A 320 -17.07 2.10 4.91
N ARG A 321 -16.65 2.90 5.89
CA ARG A 321 -15.40 2.68 6.64
C ARG A 321 -15.68 2.10 8.03
N ASN A 322 -15.08 0.97 8.40
CA ASN A 322 -15.15 0.39 9.75
C ASN A 322 -16.59 0.30 10.32
N GLY A 323 -17.56 -0.12 9.51
CA GLY A 323 -18.98 -0.14 9.90
C GLY A 323 -19.58 1.26 10.17
N GLY A 324 -19.13 2.26 9.41
CA GLY A 324 -19.46 3.68 9.55
C GLY A 324 -18.65 4.45 10.57
N GLY A 325 -17.55 3.87 11.06
CA GLY A 325 -16.60 4.45 12.02
C GLY A 325 -15.74 5.58 11.45
N GLY A 326 -16.28 6.41 10.55
CA GLY A 326 -15.59 7.55 9.99
C GLY A 326 -15.32 8.63 11.03
N HIS A 327 -14.10 9.16 11.02
CA HIS A 327 -13.68 10.22 11.93
C HIS A 327 -12.81 11.24 11.21
N PHE A 328 -12.83 12.47 11.72
CA PHE A 328 -12.03 13.58 11.19
C PHE A 328 -11.64 14.53 12.31
N SER A 329 -10.49 15.19 12.16
CA SER A 329 -10.01 16.28 13.02
C SER A 329 -9.34 17.34 12.16
N ASP A 330 -9.52 18.61 12.51
CA ASP A 330 -8.86 19.72 11.82
C ASP A 330 -7.33 19.78 12.05
N SER A 331 -6.82 19.05 13.04
CA SER A 331 -5.38 18.92 13.33
C SER A 331 -4.76 17.62 12.81
N PHE A 332 -5.57 16.59 12.59
CA PHE A 332 -5.11 15.26 12.16
C PHE A 332 -5.63 14.82 10.79
N GLY A 333 -6.57 15.55 10.19
CA GLY A 333 -7.33 15.03 9.05
C GLY A 333 -8.11 13.77 9.45
N PHE A 334 -8.04 12.73 8.62
CA PHE A 334 -8.60 11.41 8.88
C PHE A 334 -7.81 10.57 9.88
N GLY A 335 -6.62 11.01 10.32
CA GLY A 335 -5.79 10.20 11.21
C GLY A 335 -4.29 10.37 10.99
N TYR A 336 -3.54 9.49 11.63
CA TYR A 336 -2.12 9.32 11.44
C TYR A 336 -1.83 8.42 10.24
N LEU A 337 -0.75 8.72 9.52
CA LEU A 337 -0.22 7.89 8.46
C LEU A 337 0.03 6.46 8.96
N ASP A 338 -0.61 5.50 8.30
CA ASP A 338 -0.31 4.07 8.39
C ASP A 338 0.09 3.60 6.99
N VAL A 339 1.37 3.24 6.85
CA VAL A 339 1.97 2.83 5.57
C VAL A 339 1.55 1.41 5.21
N HIS A 340 1.45 0.52 6.19
CA HIS A 340 0.96 -0.84 5.98
C HIS A 340 -0.44 -0.79 5.37
N ASP A 341 -1.39 -0.17 6.05
CA ASP A 341 -2.79 -0.14 5.61
C ASP A 341 -2.94 0.56 4.24
N ALA A 342 -2.19 1.64 4.00
CA ALA A 342 -2.21 2.34 2.72
C ALA A 342 -1.70 1.47 1.57
N VAL A 343 -0.62 0.70 1.78
CA VAL A 343 -0.05 -0.20 0.77
C VAL A 343 -0.96 -1.40 0.53
N ARG A 344 -1.50 -2.03 1.58
CA ARG A 344 -2.43 -3.16 1.44
C ARG A 344 -3.71 -2.80 0.70
N LEU A 345 -4.26 -1.62 0.97
CA LEU A 345 -5.40 -1.12 0.20
C LEU A 345 -5.01 -0.80 -1.24
N ALA A 346 -3.80 -0.28 -1.50
CA ALA A 346 -3.32 -0.01 -2.86
C ALA A 346 -3.19 -1.28 -3.72
N GLU A 347 -2.68 -2.38 -3.17
CA GLU A 347 -2.55 -3.68 -3.84
C GLU A 347 -3.89 -4.19 -4.39
N THR A 348 -4.95 -3.96 -3.63
CA THR A 348 -6.29 -4.51 -3.88
C THR A 348 -7.23 -3.51 -4.53
N TRP A 349 -6.73 -2.30 -4.82
CA TRP A 349 -7.50 -1.21 -5.41
C TRP A 349 -7.67 -1.40 -6.91
N THR A 350 -8.93 -1.50 -7.35
CA THR A 350 -9.27 -1.74 -8.76
C THR A 350 -9.77 -0.48 -9.48
N ALA A 351 -10.18 0.54 -8.75
CA ALA A 351 -10.58 1.81 -9.35
C ALA A 351 -9.36 2.57 -9.89
N GLN A 352 -9.60 3.36 -10.94
CA GLN A 352 -8.60 4.26 -11.52
C GLN A 352 -9.21 5.65 -11.65
N ARG A 353 -9.32 6.34 -10.52
CA ARG A 353 -9.90 7.69 -10.43
C ARG A 353 -8.87 8.74 -10.81
N THR A 354 -9.14 9.39 -11.93
CA THR A 354 -8.28 10.42 -12.53
C THR A 354 -9.08 11.71 -12.74
N ALA A 355 -8.46 12.72 -13.35
CA ALA A 355 -9.17 13.92 -13.77
C ALA A 355 -10.26 13.63 -14.83
N ALA A 356 -10.06 12.59 -15.64
CA ALA A 356 -11.00 12.22 -16.71
C ALA A 356 -12.32 11.62 -16.17
N THR A 357 -12.28 11.05 -14.97
CA THR A 357 -13.44 10.46 -14.29
C THR A 357 -13.96 11.35 -13.16
N LEU A 358 -13.50 12.60 -13.06
CA LEU A 358 -13.92 13.52 -12.00
C LEU A 358 -15.19 14.25 -12.42
N ASP A 359 -16.26 14.04 -11.66
CA ASP A 359 -17.46 14.86 -11.76
C ASP A 359 -17.39 16.05 -10.82
N THR A 360 -18.08 17.13 -11.21
CA THR A 360 -18.16 18.34 -10.40
C THR A 360 -19.54 18.95 -10.47
N LEU A 361 -20.09 19.29 -9.31
CA LEU A 361 -21.38 19.95 -9.16
C LEU A 361 -21.20 21.28 -8.43
N ALA A 362 -21.53 22.38 -9.11
CA ALA A 362 -21.45 23.73 -8.56
C ALA A 362 -22.85 24.30 -8.32
N VAL A 363 -23.06 24.91 -7.16
CA VAL A 363 -24.30 25.58 -6.78
C VAL A 363 -24.02 27.00 -6.28
N ASP A 364 -24.47 27.98 -7.06
CA ASP A 364 -24.41 29.40 -6.71
C ASP A 364 -25.46 29.77 -5.66
N VAL A 365 -25.01 30.52 -4.65
CA VAL A 365 -25.87 31.14 -3.64
C VAL A 365 -25.87 32.65 -3.86
N PRO A 366 -27.05 33.26 -4.12
CA PRO A 366 -27.16 34.70 -4.23
C PRO A 366 -26.69 35.41 -2.96
N GLY A 367 -25.88 36.46 -3.13
CA GLY A 367 -25.51 37.33 -2.03
C GLY A 367 -26.55 38.43 -1.74
N GLY A 368 -26.11 39.42 -0.98
CA GLY A 368 -26.89 40.57 -0.51
C GLY A 368 -27.22 40.53 0.98
N GLN A 369 -26.79 39.50 1.72
CA GLN A 369 -26.98 39.43 3.17
C GLN A 369 -26.03 40.41 3.88
N ASP A 370 -26.59 41.30 4.69
CA ASP A 370 -25.85 42.23 5.54
C ASP A 370 -25.51 41.58 6.89
N MET A 371 -24.24 41.66 7.28
CA MET A 371 -23.79 41.37 8.65
C MET A 371 -23.46 42.68 9.37
N VAL A 372 -23.99 42.87 10.57
CA VAL A 372 -23.73 44.08 11.37
C VAL A 372 -23.52 43.70 12.82
N ALA A 373 -22.35 44.06 13.35
CA ALA A 373 -21.98 43.79 14.74
C ALA A 373 -23.08 44.21 15.73
N GLY A 374 -23.48 43.29 16.61
CA GLY A 374 -24.47 43.51 17.66
C GLY A 374 -25.93 43.56 17.17
N ARG A 375 -26.19 43.28 15.89
CA ARG A 375 -27.54 43.26 15.31
C ARG A 375 -27.80 41.99 14.50
N THR A 376 -26.88 41.67 13.59
CA THR A 376 -26.92 40.48 12.76
C THR A 376 -25.53 39.87 12.83
N ASP A 377 -25.26 39.14 13.91
CA ASP A 377 -23.96 38.49 14.17
C ASP A 377 -23.90 37.04 13.65
N HIS A 378 -24.95 36.59 12.95
CA HIS A 378 -25.04 35.24 12.42
C HIS A 378 -25.79 35.27 11.08
N LEU A 379 -25.15 34.73 10.04
CA LEU A 379 -25.78 34.44 8.74
C LEU A 379 -25.87 32.94 8.55
N VAL A 380 -26.99 32.48 7.99
CA VAL A 380 -27.22 31.08 7.63
C VAL A 380 -27.54 31.01 6.14
N LEU A 381 -26.84 30.14 5.42
CA LEU A 381 -27.13 29.79 4.03
C LEU A 381 -27.52 28.31 3.99
N GLU A 382 -28.62 28.01 3.31
CA GLU A 382 -29.03 26.64 2.99
C GLU A 382 -28.90 26.44 1.48
N ILE A 383 -28.16 25.41 1.08
CA ILE A 383 -27.78 25.14 -0.30
C ILE A 383 -28.32 23.76 -0.66
N ALA A 384 -29.32 23.72 -1.54
CA ALA A 384 -29.94 22.47 -1.96
C ALA A 384 -29.16 21.84 -3.12
N VAL A 385 -28.68 20.62 -2.92
CA VAL A 385 -28.01 19.79 -3.91
C VAL A 385 -28.95 18.65 -4.29
N GLY A 386 -29.47 18.70 -5.53
CA GLY A 386 -30.48 17.75 -6.01
C GLY A 386 -29.94 16.58 -6.84
N GLN A 387 -28.67 16.62 -7.24
CA GLN A 387 -28.01 15.58 -8.02
C GLN A 387 -27.14 14.73 -7.10
N ALA A 388 -27.22 13.41 -7.25
CA ALA A 388 -26.37 12.43 -6.56
C ALA A 388 -24.91 12.61 -6.97
N ILE A 389 -24.04 12.61 -5.96
CA ILE A 389 -22.59 12.64 -6.08
C ILE A 389 -22.00 12.01 -4.82
N ALA A 390 -21.10 11.04 -4.96
CA ALA A 390 -20.26 10.54 -3.89
C ALA A 390 -19.13 11.53 -3.71
N VAL A 391 -19.10 12.22 -2.57
CA VAL A 391 -18.21 13.35 -2.35
C VAL A 391 -16.78 12.86 -2.10
N GLU A 392 -15.81 13.50 -2.74
CA GLU A 392 -14.38 13.34 -2.44
C GLU A 392 -13.81 14.63 -1.85
N HIS A 393 -14.13 15.78 -2.47
CA HIS A 393 -13.75 17.10 -2.00
C HIS A 393 -14.92 18.06 -2.08
N VAL A 394 -14.95 19.02 -1.16
CA VAL A 394 -15.92 20.12 -1.18
C VAL A 394 -15.17 21.44 -1.16
N GLN A 395 -15.55 22.37 -2.02
CA GLN A 395 -15.08 23.76 -1.96
C GLN A 395 -16.24 24.71 -1.71
N LEU A 396 -16.04 25.68 -0.82
CA LEU A 396 -16.93 26.81 -0.59
C LEU A 396 -16.19 28.10 -0.93
N SER A 397 -16.53 28.69 -2.08
CA SER A 397 -16.04 30.01 -2.47
C SER A 397 -16.90 31.09 -1.83
N LEU A 398 -16.28 32.07 -1.16
CA LEU A 398 -16.97 33.20 -0.52
C LEU A 398 -16.44 34.54 -1.01
N ASP A 399 -17.33 35.48 -1.35
CA ASP A 399 -17.01 36.91 -1.50
C ASP A 399 -17.67 37.71 -0.37
N PHE A 400 -16.90 38.04 0.66
CA PHE A 400 -17.42 38.65 1.88
C PHE A 400 -16.65 39.91 2.28
N THR A 401 -17.33 41.05 2.37
CA THR A 401 -16.67 42.35 2.62
C THR A 401 -16.42 42.65 4.09
N TRP A 402 -16.34 41.65 4.95
CA TRP A 402 -16.06 41.84 6.37
C TRP A 402 -14.56 42.06 6.62
N ARG A 403 -14.20 43.16 7.29
CA ARG A 403 -12.79 43.47 7.56
C ARG A 403 -12.24 42.70 8.76
N MET A 404 -13.01 42.50 9.81
CA MET A 404 -12.52 41.84 11.03
C MET A 404 -12.57 40.32 10.90
N THR A 405 -11.93 39.78 9.86
CA THR A 405 -11.95 38.36 9.50
C THR A 405 -11.43 37.42 10.57
N GLY A 406 -10.54 37.90 11.46
CA GLY A 406 -10.06 37.11 12.60
C GLY A 406 -11.10 36.89 13.70
N ASN A 407 -12.25 37.58 13.63
CA ASN A 407 -13.36 37.42 14.57
C ASN A 407 -14.48 36.53 14.01
N LEU A 408 -14.26 35.88 12.86
CA LEU A 408 -15.26 35.03 12.22
C LEU A 408 -15.07 33.57 12.59
N ASP A 409 -16.19 32.90 12.83
CA ASP A 409 -16.26 31.45 12.62
C ASP A 409 -17.13 31.19 11.39
N ILE A 410 -16.64 30.37 10.46
CA ILE A 410 -17.43 29.90 9.33
C ILE A 410 -17.47 28.37 9.39
N PHE A 411 -18.68 27.81 9.43
CA PHE A 411 -18.90 26.38 9.43
C PHE A 411 -19.60 25.93 8.15
N LEU A 412 -19.26 24.74 7.69
CA LEU A 412 -19.96 24.00 6.64
C LEU A 412 -20.48 22.70 7.24
N THR A 413 -21.75 22.38 6.99
CA THR A 413 -22.39 21.15 7.44
C THR A 413 -22.95 20.39 6.25
N SER A 414 -22.59 19.11 6.12
CA SER A 414 -23.09 18.21 5.08
C SER A 414 -24.52 17.74 5.36
N PRO A 415 -25.23 17.20 4.35
CA PRO A 415 -26.53 16.57 4.55
C PRO A 415 -26.54 15.43 5.57
N ALA A 416 -25.42 14.70 5.70
CA ALA A 416 -25.26 13.64 6.70
C ALA A 416 -24.98 14.17 8.12
N GLY A 417 -24.71 15.46 8.26
CA GLY A 417 -24.51 16.12 9.56
C GLY A 417 -23.04 16.40 9.91
N THR A 418 -22.09 16.02 9.06
CA THR A 418 -20.67 16.30 9.25
C THR A 418 -20.43 17.80 9.21
N ARG A 419 -19.96 18.36 10.33
CA ARG A 419 -19.78 19.81 10.51
C ARG A 419 -18.32 20.16 10.71
N VAL A 420 -17.78 20.93 9.78
CA VAL A 420 -16.39 21.40 9.82
C VAL A 420 -16.30 22.92 9.93
N GLN A 421 -15.18 23.40 10.46
CA GLN A 421 -14.83 24.81 10.49
C GLN A 421 -13.91 25.17 9.32
N LEU A 422 -14.28 26.20 8.55
CA LEU A 422 -13.53 26.69 7.40
C LEU A 422 -12.74 27.96 7.71
N VAL A 423 -13.25 28.78 8.63
CA VAL A 423 -12.59 29.98 9.15
C VAL A 423 -12.61 29.93 10.66
N TYR A 424 -11.43 30.10 11.25
CA TYR A 424 -11.12 30.01 12.67
C TYR A 424 -10.93 31.39 13.28
N GLU A 425 -11.34 31.55 14.54
CA GLU A 425 -10.98 32.70 15.35
C GLU A 425 -9.45 32.86 15.42
N HIS A 426 -8.99 34.10 15.28
CA HIS A 426 -7.59 34.45 15.40
C HIS A 426 -7.36 35.38 16.62
N PRO A 427 -7.02 34.84 17.79
CA PRO A 427 -6.98 35.62 19.05
C PRO A 427 -5.96 36.77 19.04
N GLY A 428 -4.93 36.71 18.19
CA GLY A 428 -3.90 37.74 18.09
C GLY A 428 -4.17 38.88 17.09
N SER A 429 -5.23 38.81 16.28
CA SER A 429 -5.49 39.81 15.24
C SER A 429 -6.93 39.78 14.74
N ALA A 430 -7.61 40.93 14.82
CA ALA A 430 -8.93 41.08 14.23
C ALA A 430 -8.90 41.06 12.68
N TYR A 431 -7.78 41.45 12.04
CA TYR A 431 -7.63 41.42 10.59
C TYR A 431 -6.54 40.42 10.19
N ILE A 432 -6.94 39.35 9.52
CA ILE A 432 -6.01 38.35 9.00
C ILE A 432 -5.96 38.33 7.46
N GLY A 433 -6.83 39.09 6.81
CA GLY A 433 -6.89 39.25 5.35
C GLY A 433 -8.32 39.41 4.87
N THR A 434 -8.53 39.36 3.55
CA THR A 434 -9.86 39.58 2.96
C THR A 434 -10.34 38.37 2.18
N ILE A 435 -11.54 37.91 2.49
CA ILE A 435 -12.26 36.85 1.79
C ILE A 435 -12.91 37.45 0.54
N ARG A 436 -12.15 37.50 -0.56
CA ARG A 436 -12.61 38.05 -1.86
C ARG A 436 -12.64 36.94 -2.90
N ASN A 437 -13.80 36.32 -3.08
CA ASN A 437 -13.96 35.12 -3.90
C ASN A 437 -12.87 34.09 -3.59
N PHE A 438 -12.71 33.77 -2.31
CA PHE A 438 -11.70 32.83 -1.83
C PHE A 438 -12.35 31.48 -1.61
N ALA A 439 -11.76 30.42 -2.16
CA ALA A 439 -12.24 29.05 -2.05
C ALA A 439 -11.63 28.40 -0.80
N PHE A 440 -12.49 27.99 0.14
CA PHE A 440 -12.13 27.12 1.24
C PHE A 440 -12.44 25.68 0.85
N SER A 441 -11.65 24.71 1.26
CA SER A 441 -11.89 23.30 0.95
C SER A 441 -12.12 22.46 2.19
N SER A 442 -12.80 21.33 2.01
CA SER A 442 -12.91 20.27 2.99
C SER A 442 -12.84 18.89 2.36
N VAL A 443 -12.15 17.98 3.04
CA VAL A 443 -12.10 16.55 2.73
C VAL A 443 -12.90 15.71 3.72
N ALA A 444 -13.39 16.29 4.82
CA ALA A 444 -14.01 15.55 5.92
C ALA A 444 -15.28 14.78 5.55
N THR A 445 -15.91 15.14 4.43
CA THR A 445 -17.12 14.49 3.90
C THR A 445 -16.80 13.50 2.78
N MET A 446 -15.52 13.11 2.62
CA MET A 446 -15.13 12.10 1.64
C MET A 446 -15.87 10.78 1.92
N GLY A 447 -16.47 10.22 0.88
CA GLY A 447 -17.31 9.02 0.94
C GLY A 447 -18.78 9.29 1.32
N GLU A 448 -19.17 10.52 1.67
CA GLU A 448 -20.58 10.84 1.93
C GLU A 448 -21.37 11.10 0.63
N SER A 449 -22.67 10.83 0.66
CA SER A 449 -23.58 11.35 -0.36
C SER A 449 -23.69 12.87 -0.27
N GLY A 450 -23.44 13.56 -1.39
CA GLY A 450 -23.57 15.02 -1.49
C GLY A 450 -25.00 15.52 -1.64
N THR A 451 -25.99 14.63 -1.81
CA THR A 451 -27.39 15.01 -2.04
C THR A 451 -28.06 15.48 -0.76
N GLY A 452 -28.80 16.59 -0.85
CA GLY A 452 -29.58 17.13 0.25
C GLY A 452 -29.27 18.60 0.52
N THR A 453 -29.52 19.03 1.75
CA THR A 453 -29.31 20.42 2.15
C THR A 453 -27.97 20.58 2.85
N TRP A 454 -27.06 21.30 2.21
CA TRP A 454 -25.84 21.79 2.83
C TRP A 454 -26.14 23.08 3.58
N ARG A 455 -25.45 23.30 4.71
CA ARG A 455 -25.65 24.49 5.53
C ARG A 455 -24.32 25.20 5.78
N VAL A 456 -24.32 26.52 5.59
CA VAL A 456 -23.20 27.41 5.94
C VAL A 456 -23.63 28.34 7.06
N ASP A 457 -22.86 28.36 8.16
CA ASP A 457 -23.05 29.26 9.28
C ASP A 457 -21.88 30.24 9.38
N ILE A 458 -22.13 31.54 9.27
CA ILE A 458 -21.13 32.60 9.41
C ILE A 458 -21.43 33.37 10.69
N HIS A 459 -20.56 33.26 11.70
CA HIS A 459 -20.71 33.92 12.99
C HIS A 459 -19.68 35.04 13.17
N ASN A 460 -20.14 36.19 13.67
CA ASN A 460 -19.28 37.21 14.25
C ASN A 460 -19.16 36.97 15.76
N ARG A 461 -17.95 36.68 16.24
CA ARG A 461 -17.67 36.44 17.67
C ARG A 461 -17.58 37.71 18.50
N ASP A 462 -17.44 38.88 17.87
CA ASP A 462 -17.38 40.17 18.56
C ASP A 462 -18.59 41.06 18.21
N PRO A 463 -19.73 40.91 18.91
CA PRO A 463 -20.89 41.79 18.76
C PRO A 463 -20.61 43.27 19.04
N SER A 464 -19.47 43.60 19.65
CA SER A 464 -19.07 44.96 19.96
C SER A 464 -18.13 45.58 18.93
N ALA A 465 -17.74 44.82 17.90
CA ALA A 465 -16.81 45.22 16.87
C ALA A 465 -17.22 46.56 16.21
N THR A 466 -16.25 47.49 16.07
CA THR A 466 -16.50 48.80 15.46
C THR A 466 -15.50 49.14 14.36
N GLU A 467 -15.97 49.88 13.35
CA GLU A 467 -15.14 50.52 12.33
C GLU A 467 -15.46 52.01 12.26
N GLY A 468 -14.46 52.85 12.47
CA GLY A 468 -14.67 54.32 12.48
C GLY A 468 -15.64 54.80 13.56
N GLY A 469 -15.78 54.05 14.66
CA GLY A 469 -16.69 54.36 15.76
C GLY A 469 -18.16 53.97 15.53
N LEU A 470 -18.47 53.29 14.42
CA LEU A 470 -19.78 52.70 14.14
C LEU A 470 -19.69 51.17 14.26
N PRO A 471 -20.81 50.46 14.55
CA PRO A 471 -20.82 49.00 14.49
C PRO A 471 -20.30 48.50 13.14
N ALA A 472 -19.38 47.55 13.18
CA ALA A 472 -18.76 46.98 11.99
C ALA A 472 -19.80 46.38 11.03
N ARG A 473 -19.54 46.47 9.73
CA ARG A 473 -20.47 46.01 8.70
C ARG A 473 -19.75 45.22 7.61
N GLY A 474 -20.41 44.19 7.09
CA GLY A 474 -19.99 43.43 5.92
C GLY A 474 -21.19 42.98 5.11
N VAL A 475 -20.95 42.66 3.84
CA VAL A 475 -21.96 42.14 2.92
C VAL A 475 -21.42 40.88 2.31
N LEU A 476 -22.16 39.77 2.43
CA LEU A 476 -21.91 38.57 1.64
C LEU A 476 -22.39 38.85 0.22
N ARG A 477 -21.48 38.92 -0.74
CA ARG A 477 -21.78 39.28 -2.13
C ARG A 477 -22.16 38.08 -2.99
N GLY A 478 -21.72 36.90 -2.57
CA GLY A 478 -22.06 35.62 -3.16
C GLY A 478 -21.30 34.51 -2.47
N ALA A 479 -21.79 33.29 -2.64
CA ALA A 479 -21.09 32.07 -2.31
C ALA A 479 -21.31 31.04 -3.41
N GLU A 480 -20.37 30.12 -3.60
CA GLU A 480 -20.50 28.99 -4.51
C GLU A 480 -20.04 27.73 -3.76
N LEU A 481 -20.91 26.72 -3.72
CA LEU A 481 -20.57 25.39 -3.21
C LEU A 481 -20.24 24.49 -4.40
N VAL A 482 -19.03 23.91 -4.39
CA VAL A 482 -18.57 22.98 -5.41
C VAL A 482 -18.30 21.63 -4.76
N LEU A 483 -18.95 20.58 -5.26
CA LEU A 483 -18.72 19.19 -4.87
C LEU A 483 -17.94 18.50 -5.98
N HIS A 484 -16.85 17.83 -5.62
CA HIS A 484 -16.02 17.02 -6.50
C HIS A 484 -16.16 15.55 -6.10
N GLY A 485 -16.29 14.66 -7.08
CA GLY A 485 -16.43 13.23 -6.80
C GLY A 485 -16.91 12.42 -8.00
N ASP A 486 -17.78 11.44 -7.74
CA ASP A 486 -18.35 10.56 -8.77
C ASP A 486 -19.88 10.65 -8.77
N THR A 487 -20.50 10.73 -9.95
CA THR A 487 -21.96 10.71 -10.10
C THR A 487 -22.49 9.37 -10.64
N GLY A 488 -21.59 8.47 -11.08
CA GLY A 488 -21.89 7.11 -11.51
C GLY A 488 -21.67 6.08 -10.39
N GLY A 489 -22.13 4.85 -10.62
CA GLY A 489 -21.81 3.69 -9.76
C GLY A 489 -22.14 3.85 -8.28
N GLN A 490 -23.07 4.73 -7.92
CA GLN A 490 -23.35 5.12 -6.53
C GLN A 490 -23.92 4.00 -5.66
N ALA A 491 -24.23 2.86 -6.27
CA ALA A 491 -24.82 1.70 -5.62
C ALA A 491 -23.82 0.55 -5.51
N ASP A 492 -22.60 0.71 -6.06
CA ASP A 492 -21.52 -0.26 -5.95
C ASP A 492 -20.55 0.22 -4.85
N ASP A 493 -20.80 -0.22 -3.61
CA ASP A 493 -20.09 0.25 -2.43
C ASP A 493 -18.81 -0.55 -2.14
N LEU A 494 -17.79 0.16 -1.67
CA LEU A 494 -16.55 -0.42 -1.16
C LEU A 494 -16.47 -0.24 0.35
N HIS A 495 -16.78 -1.29 1.10
CA HIS A 495 -16.69 -1.31 2.56
C HIS A 495 -15.28 -1.67 3.03
N VAL A 496 -14.54 -0.70 3.55
CA VAL A 496 -13.16 -0.88 4.04
C VAL A 496 -13.12 -1.12 5.53
N TYR A 497 -12.37 -2.14 5.94
CA TYR A 497 -12.06 -2.46 7.33
C TYR A 497 -10.55 -2.44 7.58
N THR A 498 -10.16 -1.89 8.73
CA THR A 498 -8.77 -1.88 9.24
C THR A 498 -8.75 -2.42 10.68
N ASP A 499 -7.57 -2.65 11.24
CA ASP A 499 -7.43 -3.09 12.64
C ASP A 499 -8.04 -2.09 13.65
N GLU A 500 -8.19 -0.82 13.26
CA GLU A 500 -8.88 0.20 14.05
C GLU A 500 -10.33 -0.20 14.39
N PHE A 501 -10.98 -1.03 13.55
CA PHE A 501 -12.30 -1.57 13.84
C PHE A 501 -12.32 -2.37 15.15
N GLY A 502 -11.28 -3.17 15.38
CA GLY A 502 -11.09 -3.95 16.60
C GLY A 502 -10.68 -3.13 17.81
N THR A 503 -10.02 -1.99 17.62
CA THR A 503 -9.52 -1.18 18.74
C THR A 503 -10.53 -0.13 19.21
N LEU A 504 -11.18 0.59 18.29
CA LEU A 504 -12.13 1.66 18.63
C LEU A 504 -13.58 1.17 18.72
N TYR A 505 -13.97 0.20 17.89
CA TYR A 505 -15.38 -0.10 17.66
C TYR A 505 -15.80 -1.50 18.11
N ALA A 506 -14.94 -2.25 18.81
CA ALA A 506 -15.26 -3.59 19.32
C ALA A 506 -16.47 -3.65 20.27
N ASP A 507 -16.80 -2.55 20.96
CA ASP A 507 -17.95 -2.45 21.86
C ASP A 507 -19.16 -1.71 21.23
N ASP A 508 -19.02 -1.12 20.05
CA ASP A 508 -20.07 -0.36 19.36
C ASP A 508 -20.93 -1.27 18.47
N ARG A 509 -21.99 -1.81 19.06
CA ARG A 509 -22.88 -2.80 18.41
C ARG A 509 -23.60 -2.26 17.18
N ASP A 510 -23.78 -0.95 17.05
CA ASP A 510 -24.46 -0.36 15.89
C ASP A 510 -23.59 -0.47 14.63
N ARG A 511 -22.26 -0.62 14.80
CA ARG A 511 -21.27 -0.79 13.72
C ARG A 511 -20.98 -2.25 13.37
N HIS A 512 -21.59 -3.20 14.10
CA HIS A 512 -21.39 -4.64 13.90
C HIS A 512 -22.39 -5.26 12.92
N VAL A 513 -23.10 -4.42 12.17
CA VAL A 513 -24.09 -4.84 11.19
C VAL A 513 -23.74 -4.21 9.85
N LEU A 514 -23.43 -5.05 8.88
CA LEU A 514 -23.21 -4.67 7.50
C LEU A 514 -24.50 -4.91 6.71
N ALA A 515 -24.96 -3.89 5.99
CA ALA A 515 -26.19 -3.95 5.21
C ALA A 515 -26.04 -3.09 3.96
N ASP A 516 -26.22 -3.72 2.80
CA ASP A 516 -26.51 -3.04 1.53
C ASP A 516 -27.90 -2.37 1.61
N ARG A 517 -27.99 -1.12 1.15
CA ARG A 517 -29.18 -0.25 1.25
C ARG A 517 -29.71 0.19 -0.11
N ASP A 518 -28.95 0.07 -1.18
CA ASP A 518 -29.30 0.57 -2.51
C ASP A 518 -29.07 -0.45 -3.63
N GLY A 519 -28.40 -1.56 -3.34
CA GLY A 519 -28.15 -2.71 -4.21
C GLY A 519 -27.14 -2.37 -5.29
N GLY A 520 -26.24 -3.28 -5.60
CA GLY A 520 -25.27 -3.09 -6.66
C GLY A 520 -24.31 -4.25 -6.67
N ASN A 521 -23.05 -3.98 -6.94
CA ASN A 521 -21.97 -4.93 -6.78
C ASN A 521 -21.03 -4.45 -5.67
N ASP A 522 -21.25 -4.97 -4.46
CA ASP A 522 -20.64 -4.45 -3.25
C ASP A 522 -19.43 -5.29 -2.82
N THR A 523 -18.41 -4.62 -2.28
CA THR A 523 -17.15 -5.22 -1.87
C THR A 523 -16.89 -5.03 -0.39
N ILE A 524 -16.53 -6.10 0.31
CA ILE A 524 -15.90 -6.03 1.64
C ILE A 524 -14.39 -6.10 1.44
N ASN A 525 -13.66 -5.04 1.76
CA ASN A 525 -12.20 -5.01 1.69
C ASN A 525 -11.60 -4.90 3.10
N ALA A 526 -11.00 -5.99 3.55
CA ALA A 526 -10.27 -6.12 4.81
C ALA A 526 -8.76 -6.31 4.59
N ALA A 527 -8.22 -5.87 3.45
CA ALA A 527 -6.79 -6.00 3.13
C ALA A 527 -5.87 -5.36 4.19
N ALA A 528 -6.35 -4.32 4.86
CA ALA A 528 -5.64 -3.60 5.93
C ALA A 528 -5.82 -4.24 7.33
N VAL A 529 -6.32 -5.47 7.42
CA VAL A 529 -6.46 -6.20 8.69
C VAL A 529 -5.29 -7.17 8.84
N THR A 530 -4.57 -7.09 9.95
CA THR A 530 -3.35 -7.91 10.14
C THR A 530 -3.62 -9.29 10.76
N GLY A 531 -4.80 -9.47 11.37
CA GLY A 531 -5.17 -10.71 12.04
C GLY A 531 -6.27 -11.48 11.31
N ASP A 532 -6.42 -12.76 11.68
CA ASP A 532 -7.38 -13.69 11.07
C ASP A 532 -8.81 -13.14 11.01
N SER A 533 -9.37 -13.19 9.82
CA SER A 533 -10.73 -12.83 9.46
C SER A 533 -11.51 -14.07 9.03
N ARG A 534 -12.79 -14.11 9.38
CA ARG A 534 -13.75 -15.07 8.84
C ARG A 534 -14.87 -14.30 8.17
N ILE A 535 -15.03 -14.38 6.86
CA ILE A 535 -16.06 -13.62 6.14
C ILE A 535 -17.00 -14.60 5.44
N ASP A 536 -18.28 -14.55 5.83
CA ASP A 536 -19.31 -15.48 5.37
C ASP A 536 -20.44 -14.71 4.64
N LEU A 537 -20.31 -14.61 3.32
CA LEU A 537 -21.22 -13.83 2.46
C LEU A 537 -22.65 -14.37 2.44
N SER A 538 -22.84 -15.63 2.81
CA SER A 538 -24.17 -16.23 2.93
C SER A 538 -24.99 -15.63 4.09
N GLY A 539 -24.32 -15.01 5.07
CA GLY A 539 -24.94 -14.54 6.31
C GLY A 539 -25.46 -15.65 7.23
N ALA A 540 -25.22 -16.93 6.90
CA ALA A 540 -25.68 -18.07 7.68
C ALA A 540 -24.83 -18.32 8.93
N GLY A 541 -23.54 -17.99 8.86
CA GLY A 541 -22.59 -18.05 9.97
C GLY A 541 -22.12 -16.66 10.44
N PRO A 542 -21.46 -16.57 11.60
CA PRO A 542 -20.94 -15.30 12.09
C PRO A 542 -19.66 -14.91 11.32
N SER A 543 -19.65 -13.73 10.71
CA SER A 543 -18.42 -13.13 10.22
C SER A 543 -17.62 -12.51 11.37
N ARG A 544 -16.31 -12.37 11.20
CA ARG A 544 -15.39 -11.71 12.10
C ARG A 544 -14.31 -10.99 11.29
N ILE A 545 -14.11 -9.71 11.56
CA ILE A 545 -13.08 -8.87 10.95
C ILE A 545 -12.41 -8.07 12.08
N ALA A 546 -11.07 -7.99 12.10
CA ALA A 546 -10.30 -7.34 13.17
C ALA A 546 -10.72 -7.79 14.58
N GLY A 547 -11.01 -9.08 14.75
CA GLY A 547 -11.49 -9.65 16.02
C GLY A 547 -12.95 -9.32 16.38
N VAL A 548 -13.65 -8.46 15.65
CA VAL A 548 -15.04 -8.03 15.91
C VAL A 548 -16.02 -8.92 15.16
N ALA A 549 -17.04 -9.43 15.86
CA ALA A 549 -18.11 -10.19 15.22
C ALA A 549 -18.99 -9.25 14.38
N LEU A 550 -19.15 -9.56 13.10
CA LEU A 550 -19.89 -8.77 12.13
C LEU A 550 -21.07 -9.59 11.59
N ALA A 551 -22.26 -9.01 11.58
CA ALA A 551 -23.45 -9.61 10.99
C ALA A 551 -23.72 -9.00 9.61
N ILE A 552 -23.78 -9.83 8.58
CA ILE A 552 -24.25 -9.43 7.25
C ILE A 552 -25.78 -9.53 7.26
N ALA A 553 -26.45 -8.39 7.40
CA ALA A 553 -27.90 -8.32 7.58
C ALA A 553 -28.69 -8.54 6.29
N THR A 554 -28.07 -8.29 5.13
CA THR A 554 -28.64 -8.54 3.80
C THR A 554 -27.87 -9.71 3.17
N PRO A 555 -28.30 -10.97 3.35
CA PRO A 555 -27.66 -12.11 2.72
C PRO A 555 -27.58 -11.93 1.21
N ARG A 556 -26.44 -12.28 0.60
CA ARG A 556 -26.21 -12.17 -0.85
C ARG A 556 -26.21 -10.76 -1.43
N ALA A 557 -25.95 -9.76 -0.60
CA ALA A 557 -25.82 -8.39 -1.05
C ALA A 557 -24.36 -7.93 -1.15
N PHE A 558 -23.42 -8.86 -1.04
CA PHE A 558 -22.00 -8.59 -1.21
C PHE A 558 -21.45 -9.69 -2.08
N GLU A 559 -20.93 -9.30 -3.22
CA GLU A 559 -20.45 -10.20 -4.26
C GLU A 559 -18.95 -10.40 -4.12
N ALA A 560 -18.23 -9.42 -3.57
CA ALA A 560 -16.77 -9.42 -3.51
C ALA A 560 -16.23 -9.31 -2.08
N VAL A 561 -15.16 -10.06 -1.81
CA VAL A 561 -14.39 -10.00 -0.56
C VAL A 561 -12.91 -9.99 -0.86
N VAL A 562 -12.20 -9.14 -0.13
CA VAL A 562 -10.74 -9.14 -0.02
C VAL A 562 -10.40 -9.25 1.47
N SER A 563 -9.59 -10.22 1.86
CA SER A 563 -9.05 -10.34 3.23
C SER A 563 -7.56 -9.97 3.31
N GLY A 564 -6.97 -10.14 4.49
CA GLY A 564 -5.84 -9.36 4.97
C GLY A 564 -4.52 -10.12 4.98
N ASP A 565 -3.71 -9.86 6.01
CA ASP A 565 -2.40 -10.50 6.22
C ASP A 565 -2.48 -11.75 7.14
N GLY A 566 -3.67 -12.09 7.64
CA GLY A 566 -3.92 -13.19 8.59
C GLY A 566 -4.29 -14.51 7.91
N ASN A 567 -4.44 -15.57 8.69
CA ASN A 567 -4.91 -16.85 8.14
C ASN A 567 -6.44 -16.83 8.06
N ASP A 568 -6.96 -16.44 6.91
CA ASP A 568 -8.33 -16.05 6.72
C ASP A 568 -9.23 -17.21 6.30
N THR A 569 -10.53 -17.05 6.52
CA THR A 569 -11.54 -18.01 6.08
C THR A 569 -12.67 -17.31 5.33
N LEU A 570 -12.77 -17.56 4.03
CA LEU A 570 -13.76 -16.95 3.15
C LEU A 570 -14.83 -17.96 2.75
N LEU A 571 -16.11 -17.56 2.82
CA LEU A 571 -17.24 -18.35 2.37
C LEU A 571 -18.11 -17.53 1.42
N GLY A 572 -18.22 -17.99 0.17
CA GLY A 572 -19.15 -17.46 -0.80
C GLY A 572 -20.61 -17.82 -0.49
N HIS A 573 -21.52 -17.23 -1.25
CA HIS A 573 -22.93 -17.59 -1.27
C HIS A 573 -23.29 -18.39 -2.54
N ASP A 574 -24.57 -18.41 -2.93
CA ASP A 574 -25.09 -19.17 -4.08
C ASP A 574 -25.25 -18.30 -5.35
N GLY A 575 -24.35 -17.35 -5.54
CA GLY A 575 -24.27 -16.44 -6.69
C GLY A 575 -22.82 -16.12 -6.96
N ASP A 576 -22.54 -15.49 -8.11
CA ASP A 576 -21.18 -15.28 -8.62
C ASP A 576 -20.36 -14.40 -7.66
N ASN A 577 -19.36 -15.00 -7.00
CA ASN A 577 -18.53 -14.31 -6.02
C ASN A 577 -17.09 -14.04 -6.49
N LEU A 578 -16.50 -12.95 -6.03
CA LEU A 578 -15.06 -12.68 -6.10
C LEU A 578 -14.46 -12.78 -4.69
N LEU A 579 -13.68 -13.81 -4.41
CA LEU A 579 -13.03 -14.01 -3.11
C LEU A 579 -11.52 -13.94 -3.27
N SER A 580 -10.88 -12.99 -2.59
CA SER A 580 -9.43 -12.82 -2.55
C SER A 580 -8.94 -12.95 -1.12
N ALA A 581 -8.13 -13.97 -0.82
CA ALA A 581 -7.76 -14.30 0.55
C ALA A 581 -6.55 -13.50 1.09
N GLY A 582 -5.64 -13.07 0.22
CA GLY A 582 -4.63 -12.08 0.59
C GLY A 582 -3.30 -12.74 0.94
N ARG A 583 -2.73 -12.41 2.11
CA ARG A 583 -1.54 -13.11 2.63
C ARG A 583 -1.96 -13.96 3.82
N GLY A 584 -1.30 -15.09 4.00
CA GLY A 584 -1.62 -16.04 5.07
C GLY A 584 -1.85 -17.43 4.50
N ASP A 585 -1.99 -18.41 5.38
CA ASP A 585 -2.41 -19.76 4.99
C ASP A 585 -3.94 -19.81 5.04
N ASP A 586 -4.60 -19.53 3.91
CA ASP A 586 -6.03 -19.21 3.90
C ASP A 586 -6.92 -20.40 3.58
N VAL A 587 -8.20 -20.28 3.95
CA VAL A 587 -9.24 -21.27 3.65
C VAL A 587 -10.40 -20.64 2.89
N ILE A 588 -10.60 -21.04 1.64
CA ILE A 588 -11.75 -20.62 0.83
C ILE A 588 -12.76 -21.76 0.74
N HIS A 589 -14.04 -21.49 1.00
CA HIS A 589 -15.13 -22.42 0.77
C HIS A 589 -15.84 -22.10 -0.54
N LEU A 590 -15.83 -23.04 -1.47
CA LEU A 590 -16.49 -22.89 -2.75
C LEU A 590 -18.01 -22.80 -2.58
N GLY A 591 -18.59 -21.73 -3.15
CA GLY A 591 -20.03 -21.51 -3.24
C GLY A 591 -20.65 -22.17 -4.47
N ALA A 592 -21.91 -21.81 -4.73
CA ALA A 592 -22.56 -22.09 -6.01
C ALA A 592 -22.55 -20.81 -6.85
N GLY A 593 -22.62 -20.93 -8.18
CA GLY A 593 -22.45 -19.80 -9.10
C GLY A 593 -21.11 -19.83 -9.83
N ASP A 594 -20.90 -18.80 -10.66
CA ASP A 594 -19.66 -18.64 -11.40
C ASP A 594 -18.68 -17.76 -10.61
N ASP A 595 -17.84 -18.40 -9.79
CA ASP A 595 -16.96 -17.73 -8.82
C ASP A 595 -15.56 -17.42 -9.38
N THR A 596 -14.89 -16.42 -8.81
CA THR A 596 -13.47 -16.14 -8.97
C THR A 596 -12.79 -16.15 -7.60
N LEU A 597 -11.83 -17.05 -7.42
CA LEU A 597 -11.17 -17.34 -6.16
C LEU A 597 -9.67 -17.12 -6.31
N LEU A 598 -9.10 -16.28 -5.46
CA LEU A 598 -7.68 -15.97 -5.39
C LEU A 598 -7.23 -16.31 -3.97
N GLY A 599 -6.30 -17.26 -3.79
CA GLY A 599 -5.70 -17.53 -2.47
C GLY A 599 -4.76 -16.41 -2.12
N GLY A 600 -3.63 -16.34 -2.80
CA GLY A 600 -2.72 -15.21 -2.70
C GLY A 600 -1.34 -15.68 -2.26
N ALA A 601 -0.79 -15.09 -1.21
CA ALA A 601 0.53 -15.44 -0.70
C ALA A 601 0.42 -16.30 0.56
N GLY A 602 0.91 -17.53 0.49
CA GLY A 602 0.91 -18.48 1.61
C GLY A 602 0.54 -19.86 1.09
N ALA A 603 0.17 -20.77 2.00
CA ALA A 603 -0.29 -22.10 1.64
C ALA A 603 -1.82 -22.20 1.78
N ASP A 604 -2.51 -22.11 0.64
CA ASP A 604 -3.95 -21.91 0.61
C ASP A 604 -4.73 -23.20 0.35
N LEU A 605 -5.92 -23.27 0.96
CA LEU A 605 -6.83 -24.40 0.91
C LEU A 605 -8.19 -23.99 0.31
N LEU A 606 -8.54 -24.58 -0.84
CA LEU A 606 -9.91 -24.55 -1.36
C LEU A 606 -10.71 -25.77 -0.89
N VAL A 607 -11.80 -25.53 -0.19
CA VAL A 607 -12.79 -26.53 0.21
C VAL A 607 -13.87 -26.63 -0.86
N VAL A 608 -13.97 -27.81 -1.47
CA VAL A 608 -14.95 -28.13 -2.51
C VAL A 608 -15.94 -29.17 -1.98
N ASP A 609 -17.04 -28.68 -1.38
CA ASP A 609 -18.15 -29.52 -0.87
C ASP A 609 -19.14 -29.93 -1.98
N ALA A 610 -18.64 -30.10 -3.21
CA ALA A 610 -19.41 -30.45 -4.39
C ALA A 610 -18.67 -31.49 -5.23
N ARG A 611 -19.41 -32.20 -6.09
CA ARG A 611 -18.81 -33.08 -7.09
C ARG A 611 -18.30 -32.23 -8.25
N LEU A 612 -17.03 -32.43 -8.63
CA LEU A 612 -16.48 -31.87 -9.85
C LEU A 612 -16.98 -32.65 -11.08
N ASP A 613 -17.48 -31.92 -12.06
CA ASP A 613 -17.86 -32.42 -13.38
C ASP A 613 -16.72 -32.27 -14.38
N GLU A 614 -15.95 -31.18 -14.30
CA GLU A 614 -14.84 -30.89 -15.18
C GLU A 614 -13.79 -30.03 -14.46
N VAL A 615 -12.52 -30.24 -14.80
CA VAL A 615 -11.42 -29.34 -14.44
C VAL A 615 -10.75 -28.95 -15.73
N THR A 616 -10.49 -27.66 -15.93
CA THR A 616 -9.73 -27.16 -17.08
C THR A 616 -8.62 -26.21 -16.64
N LEU A 617 -7.54 -26.17 -17.41
CA LEU A 617 -6.42 -25.26 -17.19
C LEU A 617 -6.57 -24.01 -18.04
N GLY A 618 -6.49 -22.83 -17.41
CA GLY A 618 -6.53 -21.53 -18.07
C GLY A 618 -5.32 -21.27 -18.97
N ARG A 619 -5.42 -20.29 -19.86
CA ARG A 619 -4.28 -19.85 -20.69
C ARG A 619 -3.21 -19.26 -19.77
N GLY A 620 -2.01 -19.82 -19.81
CA GLY A 620 -0.90 -19.43 -18.93
C GLY A 620 -0.62 -20.44 -17.81
N GLY A 621 -1.52 -21.40 -17.58
CA GLY A 621 -1.24 -22.51 -16.69
C GLY A 621 -1.29 -22.18 -15.20
N THR A 622 -1.66 -20.97 -14.79
CA THR A 622 -1.79 -20.56 -13.36
C THR A 622 -3.22 -20.75 -12.86
N ALA A 623 -4.21 -20.20 -13.58
CA ALA A 623 -5.62 -20.35 -13.23
C ALA A 623 -6.18 -21.73 -13.60
N LEU A 624 -6.96 -22.32 -12.69
CA LEU A 624 -7.82 -23.48 -12.94
C LEU A 624 -9.27 -23.02 -13.11
N THR A 625 -10.04 -23.76 -13.90
CA THR A 625 -11.51 -23.68 -13.85
C THR A 625 -12.04 -25.00 -13.33
N LEU A 626 -12.80 -24.94 -12.23
CA LEU A 626 -13.46 -26.07 -11.59
C LEU A 626 -14.96 -25.97 -11.91
N ALA A 627 -15.50 -26.93 -12.67
CA ALA A 627 -16.93 -26.99 -12.94
C ALA A 627 -17.61 -27.98 -12.00
N THR A 628 -18.71 -27.55 -11.39
CA THR A 628 -19.62 -28.38 -10.61
C THR A 628 -21.01 -28.38 -11.24
N ALA A 629 -21.94 -29.14 -10.67
CA ALA A 629 -23.35 -29.10 -11.08
C ALA A 629 -24.00 -27.73 -10.80
N ASP A 630 -23.44 -26.96 -9.86
CA ASP A 630 -24.02 -25.74 -9.31
C ASP A 630 -23.29 -24.46 -9.78
N GLY A 631 -22.26 -24.58 -10.62
CA GLY A 631 -21.54 -23.42 -11.18
C GLY A 631 -20.09 -23.70 -11.59
N ARG A 632 -19.34 -22.67 -11.97
CA ARG A 632 -17.91 -22.75 -12.33
C ARG A 632 -17.04 -21.79 -11.53
N ALA A 633 -16.03 -22.30 -10.85
CA ALA A 633 -15.03 -21.46 -10.19
C ALA A 633 -13.77 -21.29 -11.02
N THR A 634 -13.33 -20.05 -11.23
CA THR A 634 -11.96 -19.74 -11.65
C THR A 634 -11.11 -19.60 -10.40
N VAL A 635 -10.00 -20.33 -10.33
CA VAL A 635 -9.18 -20.46 -9.11
C VAL A 635 -7.71 -20.18 -9.44
N GLU A 636 -7.06 -19.29 -8.70
CA GLU A 636 -5.64 -18.97 -8.83
C GLU A 636 -4.98 -18.84 -7.44
N GLY A 637 -3.70 -19.17 -7.34
CA GLY A 637 -2.95 -19.14 -6.08
C GLY A 637 -3.54 -20.05 -5.01
N ILE A 638 -3.90 -21.30 -5.37
CA ILE A 638 -4.36 -22.32 -4.41
C ILE A 638 -3.51 -23.57 -4.57
N GLU A 639 -2.89 -24.00 -3.48
CA GLU A 639 -1.99 -25.14 -3.44
C GLU A 639 -2.73 -26.43 -3.12
N THR A 640 -3.76 -26.35 -2.26
CA THR A 640 -4.46 -27.53 -1.71
C THR A 640 -5.97 -27.48 -1.97
N PHE A 641 -6.55 -28.62 -2.33
CA PHE A 641 -7.97 -28.80 -2.61
C PHE A 641 -8.54 -29.92 -1.73
N ARG A 642 -9.53 -29.60 -0.90
CA ARG A 642 -10.23 -30.58 -0.05
C ARG A 642 -11.61 -30.90 -0.61
N PHE A 643 -11.82 -32.17 -0.89
CA PHE A 643 -13.09 -32.79 -1.27
C PHE A 643 -13.62 -33.64 -0.11
N ALA A 644 -14.86 -34.12 -0.23
CA ALA A 644 -15.48 -34.98 0.79
C ALA A 644 -14.72 -36.29 1.06
N ASP A 645 -13.96 -36.78 0.09
CA ASP A 645 -13.29 -38.09 0.12
C ASP A 645 -11.76 -38.01 -0.12
N ALA A 646 -11.20 -36.83 -0.40
CA ALA A 646 -9.79 -36.65 -0.67
C ALA A 646 -9.29 -35.24 -0.35
N VAL A 647 -8.02 -35.11 -0.02
CA VAL A 647 -7.27 -33.85 -0.06
C VAL A 647 -6.19 -34.01 -1.11
N LEU A 648 -6.15 -33.09 -2.08
CA LEU A 648 -5.27 -33.15 -3.24
C LEU A 648 -4.48 -31.85 -3.34
N GLY A 649 -3.17 -31.95 -3.53
CA GLY A 649 -2.41 -30.83 -4.07
C GLY A 649 -2.81 -30.53 -5.52
N ARG A 650 -2.55 -29.32 -5.99
CA ARG A 650 -2.85 -28.85 -7.35
C ARG A 650 -2.47 -29.85 -8.45
N ASP A 651 -1.26 -30.39 -8.42
CA ASP A 651 -0.81 -31.35 -9.44
C ASP A 651 -1.51 -32.70 -9.36
N ALA A 652 -1.85 -33.15 -8.15
CA ALA A 652 -2.63 -34.36 -7.96
C ALA A 652 -4.05 -34.20 -8.54
N LEU A 653 -4.65 -33.01 -8.39
CA LEU A 653 -5.92 -32.66 -9.00
C LEU A 653 -5.83 -32.64 -10.54
N LEU A 654 -4.80 -32.00 -11.12
CA LEU A 654 -4.57 -31.98 -12.56
C LEU A 654 -4.41 -33.39 -13.15
N ARG A 655 -3.59 -34.23 -12.51
CA ARG A 655 -3.42 -35.64 -12.91
C ARG A 655 -4.73 -36.42 -12.82
N ALA A 656 -5.51 -36.22 -11.76
CA ALA A 656 -6.82 -36.86 -11.61
C ALA A 656 -7.81 -36.44 -12.70
N ALA A 657 -7.71 -35.19 -13.18
CA ALA A 657 -8.50 -34.65 -14.30
C ALA A 657 -7.97 -35.07 -15.69
N GLY A 658 -6.86 -35.79 -15.77
CA GLY A 658 -6.23 -36.14 -17.05
C GLY A 658 -5.59 -34.94 -17.76
N LEU A 659 -5.29 -33.88 -17.03
CA LEU A 659 -4.54 -32.71 -17.48
C LEU A 659 -3.06 -32.89 -17.18
N PRO A 660 -2.16 -32.32 -17.98
CA PRO A 660 -0.75 -32.27 -17.61
C PRO A 660 -0.62 -31.50 -16.30
N PRO A 661 0.19 -31.97 -15.32
CA PRO A 661 0.62 -31.12 -14.22
C PRO A 661 1.28 -29.86 -14.83
N GLY A 662 1.03 -28.70 -14.22
CA GLY A 662 1.62 -27.46 -14.71
C GLY A 662 3.11 -27.45 -14.38
N ASP A 663 3.94 -26.91 -15.28
CA ASP A 663 5.29 -26.47 -14.90
C ASP A 663 5.14 -25.52 -13.67
N PRO A 664 6.06 -25.53 -12.68
CA PRO A 664 6.05 -24.50 -11.64
C PRO A 664 6.28 -23.15 -12.33
N VAL A 665 5.36 -22.20 -12.13
CA VAL A 665 5.50 -20.80 -12.53
C VAL A 665 5.41 -19.98 -11.23
N PRO A 666 6.35 -19.07 -10.94
CA PRO A 666 6.40 -18.30 -9.70
C PRO A 666 5.14 -17.43 -9.53
N PRO A 667 4.85 -16.96 -8.29
CA PRO A 667 3.71 -16.09 -8.01
C PRO A 667 3.89 -14.77 -8.76
N GLY A 668 3.16 -14.60 -9.86
CA GLY A 668 3.12 -13.37 -10.62
C GLY A 668 1.98 -12.50 -10.12
N GLY A 669 2.31 -11.31 -9.60
CA GLY A 669 1.37 -10.21 -9.43
C GLY A 669 0.51 -10.00 -10.68
N GLY A 670 -0.77 -9.72 -10.45
CA GLY A 670 -1.84 -9.78 -11.43
C GLY A 670 -1.60 -9.02 -12.74
N GLY A 671 -2.16 -9.56 -13.83
CA GLY A 671 -2.21 -8.90 -15.12
C GLY A 671 -2.66 -9.83 -16.25
N GLY A 672 -3.99 -10.00 -16.41
CA GLY A 672 -4.59 -11.00 -17.29
C GLY A 672 -4.59 -10.72 -18.81
N THR A 673 -5.01 -11.75 -19.58
CA THR A 673 -5.74 -11.68 -20.87
C THR A 673 -6.35 -13.07 -21.16
N GLY A 674 -7.62 -13.34 -21.54
CA GLY A 674 -8.82 -12.56 -21.84
C GLY A 674 -9.74 -13.37 -22.80
N SER A 675 -11.07 -13.20 -22.71
CA SER A 675 -12.01 -13.00 -23.86
C SER A 675 -13.49 -12.89 -23.42
N PRO A 676 -14.36 -12.07 -24.08
CA PRO A 676 -14.16 -11.02 -25.09
C PRO A 676 -14.62 -9.60 -24.66
N ALA A 677 -14.13 -8.59 -25.38
CA ALA A 677 -14.23 -7.14 -25.13
C ALA A 677 -15.57 -6.47 -25.55
N PRO A 678 -15.75 -5.16 -25.24
CA PRO A 678 -15.22 -4.08 -26.14
C PRO A 678 -14.50 -2.98 -25.32
N GLY A 679 -13.22 -2.60 -25.47
CA GLY A 679 -12.38 -2.19 -26.62
C GLY A 679 -12.17 -0.65 -26.59
N PRO A 680 -11.01 -0.02 -26.92
CA PRO A 680 -9.67 -0.54 -27.25
C PRO A 680 -8.50 0.04 -26.38
N VAL A 681 -7.51 -0.78 -26.04
CA VAL A 681 -6.14 -0.33 -25.70
C VAL A 681 -5.10 -1.26 -26.32
N THR A 682 -4.08 -0.67 -26.94
CA THR A 682 -2.79 -1.28 -27.35
C THR A 682 -1.80 -0.16 -27.71
N PRO A 683 -0.45 -0.34 -27.62
CA PRO A 683 0.34 -1.39 -26.95
C PRO A 683 1.67 -0.82 -26.30
N PRO A 684 2.84 -1.54 -26.17
CA PRO A 684 3.52 -1.84 -24.89
C PRO A 684 5.04 -1.46 -24.80
N GLY A 685 5.72 -1.82 -23.69
CA GLY A 685 7.12 -2.33 -23.67
C GLY A 685 8.08 -1.72 -22.61
N PRO A 686 9.26 -2.33 -22.29
CA PRO A 686 9.71 -3.73 -22.46
C PRO A 686 9.98 -4.45 -21.12
N GLY A 687 9.57 -5.72 -20.98
CA GLY A 687 10.03 -6.61 -19.90
C GLY A 687 11.47 -7.08 -20.12
N MET A 688 12.19 -7.33 -19.03
CA MET A 688 13.48 -8.04 -19.05
C MET A 688 13.30 -9.44 -19.67
N PRO A 689 14.29 -9.98 -20.40
CA PRO A 689 14.14 -11.27 -21.08
C PRO A 689 14.10 -12.43 -20.11
N MET A 690 13.12 -13.32 -20.28
CA MET A 690 13.09 -14.67 -19.68
C MET A 690 13.81 -15.63 -20.63
N THR A 691 14.67 -16.50 -20.10
CA THR A 691 15.43 -17.48 -20.88
C THR A 691 14.83 -18.88 -20.73
N ARG A 692 14.45 -19.49 -21.85
CA ARG A 692 14.10 -20.92 -21.92
C ARG A 692 15.15 -21.67 -22.72
N GLN A 693 15.85 -22.60 -22.08
CA GLN A 693 16.86 -23.45 -22.71
C GLN A 693 16.56 -24.93 -22.45
N THR A 694 16.77 -25.74 -23.49
CA THR A 694 16.68 -27.20 -23.40
C THR A 694 17.95 -27.79 -24.02
N GLY A 695 18.62 -28.67 -23.28
CA GLY A 695 19.80 -29.41 -23.69
C GLY A 695 19.47 -30.57 -24.64
N THR A 696 20.43 -31.46 -24.79
CA THR A 696 20.42 -32.60 -25.69
C THR A 696 20.62 -33.90 -24.92
N ASP A 697 20.73 -35.06 -25.59
CA ASP A 697 21.09 -36.32 -24.92
C ASP A 697 22.62 -36.43 -24.62
N ARG A 698 23.33 -35.31 -24.49
CA ARG A 698 24.75 -35.25 -24.13
C ARG A 698 24.97 -34.19 -23.05
N ALA A 699 26.05 -34.34 -22.29
CA ALA A 699 26.53 -33.33 -21.33
C ALA A 699 26.58 -31.91 -21.91
N ASP A 700 25.74 -31.04 -21.37
CA ASP A 700 25.49 -29.65 -21.73
C ASP A 700 25.79 -28.70 -20.55
N VAL A 701 25.98 -27.42 -20.86
CA VAL A 701 26.11 -26.35 -19.87
C VAL A 701 25.12 -25.26 -20.19
N LEU A 702 24.07 -25.17 -19.37
CA LEU A 702 22.98 -24.21 -19.53
C LEU A 702 23.14 -23.10 -18.48
N ARG A 703 22.89 -21.86 -18.90
CA ARG A 703 23.05 -20.69 -18.04
C ARG A 703 21.94 -19.69 -18.31
N GLY A 704 21.25 -19.29 -17.24
CA GLY A 704 20.25 -18.23 -17.23
C GLY A 704 20.83 -16.81 -17.38
N ASP A 705 19.91 -15.87 -17.58
CA ASP A 705 20.09 -14.42 -17.51
C ASP A 705 19.60 -13.91 -16.15
N PRO A 706 19.62 -12.58 -15.88
CA PRO A 706 18.94 -12.03 -14.70
C PRO A 706 17.43 -11.97 -14.96
N GLY A 707 16.64 -12.78 -14.27
CA GLY A 707 15.19 -12.96 -14.44
C GLY A 707 14.80 -14.42 -14.21
N ALA A 708 13.50 -14.72 -14.14
CA ALA A 708 13.05 -16.09 -13.97
C ALA A 708 13.30 -16.91 -15.25
N ASP A 709 14.10 -17.96 -15.14
CA ASP A 709 14.52 -18.80 -16.26
C ASP A 709 14.02 -20.24 -16.15
N HIS A 710 13.97 -20.92 -17.28
CA HIS A 710 13.66 -22.34 -17.35
C HIS A 710 14.75 -23.09 -18.12
N LEU A 711 15.50 -23.91 -17.40
CA LEU A 711 16.63 -24.68 -17.93
C LEU A 711 16.34 -26.18 -17.79
N ALA A 712 16.40 -26.93 -18.88
CA ALA A 712 16.23 -28.39 -18.88
C ALA A 712 17.42 -29.07 -19.57
N GLY A 713 18.18 -29.92 -18.87
CA GLY A 713 19.35 -30.63 -19.39
C GLY A 713 19.00 -31.74 -20.38
N ALA A 714 17.89 -32.43 -20.12
CA ALA A 714 17.38 -33.59 -20.86
C ALA A 714 18.19 -34.87 -20.63
N GLY A 715 19.34 -35.08 -21.26
CA GLY A 715 20.10 -36.31 -21.06
C GLY A 715 21.61 -36.16 -21.14
N GLY A 716 22.37 -36.96 -20.40
CA GLY A 716 23.80 -36.78 -20.20
C GLY A 716 24.09 -36.02 -18.90
N ASP A 717 25.38 -35.86 -18.58
CA ASP A 717 25.82 -35.25 -17.31
C ASP A 717 25.90 -33.71 -17.48
N ASP A 718 24.85 -33.01 -17.09
CA ASP A 718 24.60 -31.60 -17.40
C ASP A 718 24.99 -30.65 -16.25
N ARG A 719 25.16 -29.36 -16.59
CA ARG A 719 25.41 -28.29 -15.62
C ARG A 719 24.47 -27.13 -15.87
N LEU A 720 23.54 -26.89 -14.96
CA LEU A 720 22.54 -25.84 -15.05
C LEU A 720 22.82 -24.76 -13.99
N LEU A 721 22.81 -23.48 -14.40
CA LEU A 721 22.97 -22.33 -13.53
C LEU A 721 21.85 -21.32 -13.79
N GLY A 722 20.93 -21.14 -12.82
CA GLY A 722 19.82 -20.20 -12.87
C GLY A 722 20.28 -18.74 -12.80
N ARG A 723 20.88 -18.36 -11.67
CA ARG A 723 21.53 -17.07 -11.31
C ARG A 723 20.67 -16.16 -10.45
N GLU A 724 19.91 -15.23 -11.01
CA GLU A 724 19.13 -14.25 -10.25
C GLU A 724 17.71 -14.32 -10.80
N GLY A 725 16.69 -14.43 -9.95
CA GLY A 725 15.32 -14.68 -10.36
C GLY A 725 14.85 -16.05 -9.88
N ASP A 726 13.55 -16.30 -9.96
CA ASP A 726 12.95 -17.56 -9.54
C ASP A 726 13.05 -18.56 -10.69
N ASP A 727 14.03 -19.46 -10.62
CA ASP A 727 14.45 -20.31 -11.72
C ASP A 727 13.91 -21.75 -11.59
N SER A 728 13.55 -22.36 -12.73
CA SER A 728 13.19 -23.78 -12.83
C SER A 728 14.31 -24.54 -13.55
N LEU A 729 14.99 -25.43 -12.82
CA LEU A 729 16.11 -26.23 -13.31
C LEU A 729 15.77 -27.73 -13.28
N GLU A 730 15.83 -28.39 -14.42
CA GLU A 730 15.61 -29.85 -14.57
C GLU A 730 16.86 -30.50 -15.18
N GLY A 731 17.52 -31.41 -14.46
CA GLY A 731 18.70 -32.14 -14.95
C GLY A 731 18.33 -33.13 -16.05
N GLY A 732 17.42 -34.06 -15.73
CA GLY A 732 16.91 -35.04 -16.68
C GLY A 732 17.51 -36.42 -16.41
N THR A 733 18.20 -37.04 -17.37
CA THR A 733 18.87 -38.32 -17.13
C THR A 733 20.38 -38.17 -17.21
N GLY A 734 21.14 -38.63 -16.22
CA GLY A 734 22.60 -38.45 -16.16
C GLY A 734 23.01 -37.97 -14.78
N ASP A 735 24.31 -37.82 -14.53
CA ASP A 735 24.79 -37.28 -13.25
C ASP A 735 24.93 -35.75 -13.35
N ASP A 736 23.92 -35.01 -12.91
CA ASP A 736 23.74 -33.59 -13.16
C ASP A 736 24.22 -32.67 -12.02
N VAL A 737 24.49 -31.41 -12.35
CA VAL A 737 24.83 -30.34 -11.37
C VAL A 737 23.94 -29.12 -11.59
N LEU A 738 23.05 -28.86 -10.65
CA LEU A 738 22.10 -27.75 -10.68
C LEU A 738 22.46 -26.72 -9.60
N ARG A 739 22.41 -25.43 -9.98
CA ARG A 739 22.54 -24.29 -9.06
C ARG A 739 21.43 -23.29 -9.35
N GLY A 740 20.54 -23.09 -8.38
CA GLY A 740 19.45 -22.13 -8.44
C GLY A 740 20.01 -20.71 -8.53
N GLY A 741 20.57 -20.22 -7.44
CA GLY A 741 21.19 -18.90 -7.39
C GLY A 741 20.49 -18.03 -6.35
N ALA A 742 20.01 -16.85 -6.74
CA ALA A 742 19.27 -15.97 -5.87
C ALA A 742 17.83 -15.86 -6.36
N GLY A 743 16.86 -16.26 -5.55
CA GLY A 743 15.46 -16.35 -5.94
C GLY A 743 14.83 -17.58 -5.30
N ARG A 744 13.53 -17.80 -5.53
CA ARG A 744 12.86 -19.04 -5.13
C ARG A 744 12.97 -20.05 -6.25
N ASP A 745 13.95 -20.92 -6.17
CA ASP A 745 14.29 -21.83 -7.26
C ASP A 745 13.64 -23.20 -7.07
N THR A 746 13.24 -23.83 -8.19
CA THR A 746 12.81 -25.22 -8.23
C THR A 746 13.85 -26.05 -8.96
N LEU A 747 14.50 -26.97 -8.26
CA LEU A 747 15.55 -27.84 -8.80
C LEU A 747 15.09 -29.30 -8.78
N THR A 748 15.13 -29.95 -9.94
CA THR A 748 14.86 -31.39 -10.10
C THR A 748 16.05 -32.07 -10.76
N GLY A 749 16.72 -32.99 -10.06
CA GLY A 749 17.86 -33.76 -10.57
C GLY A 749 17.44 -34.69 -11.70
N GLY A 750 16.50 -35.59 -11.40
CA GLY A 750 15.94 -36.50 -12.38
C GLY A 750 16.44 -37.91 -12.15
N ALA A 751 17.19 -38.51 -13.06
CA ALA A 751 17.70 -39.88 -12.90
C ALA A 751 19.23 -39.92 -13.01
N GLY A 752 19.93 -40.22 -11.92
CA GLY A 752 21.39 -40.26 -11.86
C GLY A 752 21.92 -40.02 -10.45
N GLU A 753 23.23 -39.80 -10.27
CA GLU A 753 23.76 -39.26 -9.01
C GLU A 753 23.95 -37.74 -9.13
N ASP A 754 22.93 -36.98 -8.74
CA ASP A 754 22.81 -35.54 -8.97
C ASP A 754 23.34 -34.68 -7.82
N LYS A 755 23.67 -33.42 -8.13
CA LYS A 755 24.07 -32.41 -7.14
C LYS A 755 23.26 -31.14 -7.32
N LEU A 756 22.40 -30.86 -6.35
CA LEU A 756 21.51 -29.70 -6.35
C LEU A 756 21.94 -28.72 -5.25
N SER A 757 21.92 -27.43 -5.58
CA SER A 757 22.21 -26.32 -4.67
C SER A 757 21.22 -25.19 -4.91
N GLY A 758 20.34 -24.91 -3.96
CA GLY A 758 19.39 -23.78 -4.03
C GLY A 758 20.12 -22.43 -3.99
N GLU A 759 21.08 -22.31 -3.06
CA GLU A 759 21.88 -21.12 -2.79
C GLU A 759 21.17 -20.07 -1.92
N ALA A 760 20.43 -19.09 -2.44
CA ALA A 760 19.80 -18.05 -1.63
C ALA A 760 18.34 -17.82 -2.04
N GLY A 761 17.43 -17.96 -1.07
CA GLY A 761 15.99 -17.89 -1.26
C GLY A 761 15.32 -19.14 -0.70
N ASP A 762 13.99 -19.20 -0.81
CA ASP A 762 13.22 -20.36 -0.33
C ASP A 762 13.10 -21.36 -1.47
N ASP A 763 13.94 -22.40 -1.46
CA ASP A 763 14.12 -23.28 -2.62
C ASP A 763 13.41 -24.63 -2.46
N ALA A 764 12.98 -25.21 -3.58
CA ALA A 764 12.43 -26.56 -3.64
C ALA A 764 13.37 -27.50 -4.39
N LEU A 765 13.91 -28.51 -3.70
CA LEU A 765 14.89 -29.44 -4.26
C LEU A 765 14.35 -30.88 -4.26
N ASP A 766 14.31 -31.48 -5.45
CA ASP A 766 14.01 -32.91 -5.67
C ASP A 766 15.20 -33.58 -6.36
N GLY A 767 15.85 -34.52 -5.67
CA GLY A 767 16.96 -35.29 -6.26
C GLY A 767 16.49 -36.22 -7.38
N GLY A 768 15.27 -36.73 -7.29
CA GLY A 768 14.75 -37.76 -8.17
C GLY A 768 15.32 -39.15 -7.85
N ALA A 769 15.55 -39.94 -8.91
CA ALA A 769 15.98 -41.32 -8.82
C ALA A 769 17.52 -41.44 -8.83
N GLY A 770 18.10 -41.76 -7.69
CA GLY A 770 19.49 -42.18 -7.61
C GLY A 770 20.09 -41.88 -6.25
N ARG A 771 21.34 -41.40 -6.23
CA ARG A 771 22.00 -41.07 -4.97
C ARG A 771 22.48 -39.63 -5.02
N ASP A 772 21.63 -38.77 -4.49
CA ASP A 772 21.74 -37.34 -4.74
C ASP A 772 22.32 -36.60 -3.55
N LEU A 773 22.93 -35.44 -3.83
CA LEU A 773 23.42 -34.51 -2.84
C LEU A 773 22.69 -33.18 -2.99
N LEU A 774 21.89 -32.84 -1.99
CA LEU A 774 21.05 -31.66 -1.96
C LEU A 774 21.61 -30.66 -0.92
N THR A 775 21.67 -29.39 -1.28
CA THR A 775 22.07 -28.28 -0.42
C THR A 775 21.05 -27.17 -0.60
N GLY A 776 20.30 -26.83 0.45
CA GLY A 776 19.27 -25.79 0.38
C GLY A 776 19.91 -24.42 0.22
N GLY A 777 20.74 -24.05 1.19
CA GLY A 777 21.43 -22.77 1.22
C GLY A 777 20.83 -21.87 2.29
N ALA A 778 20.48 -20.64 1.93
CA ALA A 778 19.92 -19.66 2.85
C ALA A 778 18.46 -19.38 2.51
N GLY A 779 17.54 -19.73 3.40
CA GLY A 779 16.10 -19.53 3.23
C GLY A 779 15.34 -20.62 3.95
N ALA A 780 14.03 -20.71 3.74
CA ALA A 780 13.24 -21.84 4.22
C ALA A 780 13.07 -22.86 3.09
N ASP A 781 13.90 -23.91 3.09
CA ASP A 781 14.01 -24.82 1.96
C ASP A 781 13.14 -26.08 2.10
N VAL A 782 12.63 -26.59 0.99
CA VAL A 782 11.85 -27.83 0.94
C VAL A 782 12.61 -28.90 0.17
N PHE A 783 12.98 -29.97 0.86
CA PHE A 783 13.60 -31.14 0.25
C PHE A 783 12.53 -32.22 0.00
N LEU A 784 12.23 -32.47 -1.26
CA LEU A 784 11.22 -33.43 -1.69
C LEU A 784 11.85 -34.81 -1.91
N PHE A 785 11.21 -35.86 -1.38
CA PHE A 785 11.59 -37.24 -1.66
C PHE A 785 10.37 -38.13 -1.89
N ASP A 786 10.40 -38.89 -2.97
CA ASP A 786 9.39 -39.90 -3.29
C ASP A 786 9.87 -41.30 -2.88
N LEU A 787 9.13 -41.97 -1.99
CA LEU A 787 9.45 -43.31 -1.51
C LEU A 787 9.25 -44.40 -2.58
N ARG A 788 8.59 -44.08 -3.69
CA ARG A 788 8.47 -45.00 -4.84
C ARG A 788 9.79 -45.16 -5.58
N ASP A 789 10.72 -44.22 -5.40
CA ASP A 789 12.06 -44.22 -5.99
C ASP A 789 13.15 -44.76 -5.05
N ALA A 790 12.75 -45.37 -3.92
CA ALA A 790 13.67 -45.93 -2.92
C ALA A 790 14.59 -47.04 -3.48
N GLY A 791 15.78 -46.65 -3.95
CA GLY A 791 16.79 -47.55 -4.52
C GLY A 791 18.23 -47.21 -4.12
N ALA A 792 18.50 -45.94 -3.83
CA ALA A 792 19.68 -45.41 -3.15
C ALA A 792 19.24 -44.28 -2.20
N PHE A 793 20.10 -43.87 -1.25
CA PHE A 793 19.73 -42.93 -0.19
C PHE A 793 20.39 -41.58 -0.41
N ASP A 794 19.62 -40.50 -0.33
CA ASP A 794 20.11 -39.17 -0.63
C ASP A 794 20.72 -38.51 0.60
N VAL A 795 21.47 -37.44 0.35
CA VAL A 795 22.15 -36.65 1.37
C VAL A 795 21.70 -35.20 1.29
N ILE A 796 21.07 -34.71 2.36
CA ILE A 796 20.87 -33.27 2.58
C ILE A 796 22.08 -32.77 3.37
N ALA A 797 22.78 -31.76 2.85
CA ALA A 797 24.08 -31.34 3.34
C ALA A 797 24.05 -30.27 4.45
N ASP A 798 22.98 -29.47 4.54
CA ASP A 798 22.93 -28.24 5.34
C ASP A 798 21.57 -27.94 5.98
N PHE A 799 20.77 -28.97 6.26
CA PHE A 799 19.41 -28.80 6.80
C PHE A 799 19.37 -27.94 8.08
N ASP A 800 18.63 -26.83 8.03
CA ASP A 800 18.41 -25.89 9.14
C ASP A 800 16.92 -25.63 9.39
N ALA A 801 16.33 -26.42 10.30
CA ALA A 801 14.96 -26.22 10.77
C ALA A 801 14.72 -24.84 11.43
N GLY A 802 15.77 -24.13 11.87
CA GLY A 802 15.68 -22.78 12.42
C GLY A 802 15.48 -21.71 11.35
N ALA A 803 15.96 -21.96 10.14
CA ALA A 803 15.73 -21.13 8.96
C ALA A 803 14.35 -21.40 8.32
N GLY A 804 13.79 -22.58 8.58
CA GLY A 804 12.44 -22.97 8.14
C GLY A 804 12.41 -24.24 7.29
N ASP A 805 13.56 -24.91 7.14
CA ASP A 805 13.69 -26.09 6.27
C ASP A 805 12.74 -27.21 6.64
N ARG A 806 12.24 -27.89 5.61
CA ARG A 806 11.35 -29.05 5.74
C ARG A 806 11.74 -30.16 4.79
N ILE A 807 11.54 -31.40 5.24
CA ILE A 807 11.64 -32.57 4.38
C ILE A 807 10.23 -33.07 4.11
N LEU A 808 9.85 -33.14 2.84
CA LEU A 808 8.58 -33.68 2.41
C LEU A 808 8.78 -35.07 1.82
N LEU A 809 8.35 -36.09 2.56
CA LEU A 809 8.29 -37.47 2.07
C LEU A 809 6.93 -37.73 1.42
N THR A 810 6.93 -38.31 0.22
CA THR A 810 5.74 -38.65 -0.55
C THR A 810 5.76 -40.13 -0.98
N GLY A 811 4.66 -40.69 -1.50
CA GLY A 811 4.63 -42.09 -1.96
C GLY A 811 4.65 -43.12 -0.83
N LEU A 812 4.09 -42.79 0.33
CA LEU A 812 3.99 -43.68 1.50
C LEU A 812 3.18 -44.96 1.23
N ASP A 813 2.30 -44.99 0.22
CA ASP A 813 1.36 -46.07 -0.08
C ASP A 813 0.54 -46.50 1.15
N GLY A 814 0.14 -45.52 1.98
CA GLY A 814 -0.60 -45.74 3.23
C GLY A 814 0.24 -46.25 4.39
N ARG A 815 1.58 -46.18 4.31
CA ARG A 815 2.48 -46.49 5.43
C ARG A 815 2.38 -45.40 6.51
N PRO A 816 2.11 -45.75 7.77
CA PRO A 816 2.02 -44.78 8.87
C PRO A 816 3.39 -44.19 9.22
N ALA A 817 3.43 -42.96 9.71
CA ALA A 817 4.64 -42.32 10.24
C ALA A 817 5.36 -43.17 11.31
N ALA A 818 4.61 -44.04 12.01
CA ALA A 818 5.15 -44.97 13.00
C ALA A 818 6.17 -45.99 12.44
N ASP A 819 6.16 -46.22 11.12
CA ASP A 819 7.10 -47.12 10.45
C ASP A 819 8.44 -46.41 10.10
N MET A 820 8.51 -45.09 10.28
CA MET A 820 9.71 -44.29 10.09
C MET A 820 10.63 -44.36 11.32
N GLN A 821 11.91 -44.62 11.06
CA GLN A 821 12.97 -44.69 12.06
C GLN A 821 13.97 -43.58 11.84
N PHE A 822 13.99 -42.63 12.78
CA PHE A 822 15.00 -41.59 12.88
C PHE A 822 16.14 -42.09 13.76
N ARG A 823 17.38 -42.01 13.27
CA ARG A 823 18.57 -42.36 14.07
C ARG A 823 19.62 -41.27 13.94
N ALA A 824 19.84 -40.54 15.03
CA ALA A 824 20.96 -39.62 15.14
C ALA A 824 22.30 -40.38 15.21
N GLY A 825 23.31 -39.90 14.49
CA GLY A 825 24.69 -40.42 14.53
C GLY A 825 25.65 -39.58 13.69
N GLU A 826 26.85 -39.30 14.22
CA GLU A 826 27.94 -38.59 13.52
C GLU A 826 27.55 -37.25 12.86
N GLY A 827 26.78 -36.40 13.57
CA GLY A 827 26.39 -35.07 13.06
C GLY A 827 25.31 -35.10 11.98
N ALA A 828 24.57 -36.20 11.88
CA ALA A 828 23.45 -36.36 10.96
C ALA A 828 22.31 -37.19 11.58
N VAL A 829 21.13 -37.08 11.00
CA VAL A 829 19.99 -37.98 11.24
C VAL A 829 19.78 -38.85 10.02
N PHE A 830 19.70 -40.15 10.24
CA PHE A 830 19.34 -41.11 9.20
C PHE A 830 17.85 -41.41 9.29
N VAL A 831 17.12 -41.12 8.21
CA VAL A 831 15.71 -41.49 8.04
C VAL A 831 15.69 -42.85 7.36
N ALA A 832 14.97 -43.81 7.93
CA ALA A 832 14.87 -45.17 7.42
C ALA A 832 13.46 -45.72 7.61
N ILE A 833 13.05 -46.66 6.76
CA ILE A 833 11.78 -47.38 6.88
C ILE A 833 12.02 -48.87 7.11
N GLU A 834 11.17 -49.52 7.91
CA GLU A 834 11.23 -50.97 8.13
C GLU A 834 10.07 -51.68 7.41
N THR A 835 10.38 -52.39 6.32
CA THR A 835 9.39 -53.13 5.53
C THR A 835 9.71 -54.63 5.57
N GLY A 836 8.77 -55.46 6.04
CA GLY A 836 8.91 -56.92 6.03
C GLY A 836 10.09 -57.47 6.86
N GLY A 837 10.54 -56.73 7.88
CA GLY A 837 11.71 -57.09 8.71
C GLY A 837 13.07 -56.72 8.11
N ARG A 838 13.08 -55.96 7.01
CA ARG A 838 14.28 -55.34 6.42
C ARG A 838 14.21 -53.83 6.62
N ARG A 839 15.32 -53.25 7.05
CA ARG A 839 15.48 -51.79 7.19
C ARG A 839 16.11 -51.22 5.92
N GLU A 840 15.51 -50.17 5.39
CA GLU A 840 15.99 -49.44 4.22
C GLU A 840 16.19 -47.98 4.62
N THR A 841 17.43 -47.49 4.49
CA THR A 841 17.76 -46.07 4.76
C THR A 841 17.37 -45.27 3.53
N LEU A 842 16.66 -44.17 3.76
CA LEU A 842 16.11 -43.29 2.74
C LEU A 842 16.94 -42.03 2.62
N LEU A 843 17.27 -41.41 3.75
CA LEU A 843 17.96 -40.12 3.80
C LEU A 843 19.07 -40.10 4.83
N LYS A 844 20.11 -39.35 4.53
CA LYS A 844 21.07 -38.82 5.50
C LYS A 844 20.92 -37.29 5.54
N VAL A 845 20.46 -36.78 6.67
CA VAL A 845 20.24 -35.34 6.87
C VAL A 845 21.37 -34.81 7.75
N VAL A 846 22.29 -34.05 7.17
CA VAL A 846 23.38 -33.39 7.90
C VAL A 846 22.85 -32.09 8.50
N MET A 847 23.18 -31.85 9.76
CA MET A 847 22.66 -30.71 10.54
C MET A 847 23.70 -30.26 11.57
N ASP A 848 23.75 -28.96 11.86
CA ASP A 848 24.77 -28.34 12.72
C ASP A 848 24.71 -28.81 14.19
N GLU A 849 23.53 -29.17 14.67
CA GLU A 849 23.32 -29.89 15.93
C GLU A 849 22.48 -31.14 15.66
N ALA A 850 22.99 -32.34 16.01
CA ALA A 850 22.22 -33.58 15.88
C ALA A 850 21.03 -33.59 16.85
N ARG A 851 19.92 -33.00 16.42
CA ARG A 851 18.60 -33.03 17.07
C ARG A 851 17.74 -34.10 16.39
N ASP A 852 16.70 -34.57 17.07
CA ASP A 852 15.79 -35.55 16.47
C ASP A 852 14.85 -34.84 15.48
N LEU A 853 14.84 -35.26 14.22
CA LEU A 853 13.78 -34.89 13.26
C LEU A 853 12.42 -35.33 13.83
N ALA A 854 11.44 -34.44 13.79
CA ALA A 854 10.09 -34.70 14.23
C ALA A 854 9.14 -34.74 13.04
N VAL A 855 8.12 -35.58 13.15
CA VAL A 855 6.98 -35.54 12.25
C VAL A 855 6.11 -34.35 12.65
N LEU A 856 6.04 -33.33 11.80
CA LEU A 856 5.16 -32.18 12.02
C LEU A 856 3.73 -32.50 11.61
N GLN A 857 3.56 -33.20 10.50
CA GLN A 857 2.27 -33.47 9.90
C GLN A 857 2.32 -34.77 9.10
N GLN A 858 1.25 -35.55 9.16
CA GLN A 858 1.00 -36.65 8.24
C GLN A 858 -0.41 -36.47 7.67
N ASP A 859 -0.51 -36.43 6.33
CA ASP A 859 -1.79 -36.45 5.62
C ASP A 859 -1.73 -37.48 4.50
N GLY A 860 -2.54 -38.53 4.61
CA GLY A 860 -2.62 -39.61 3.64
C GLY A 860 -1.27 -40.19 3.23
N ASP A 861 -0.80 -39.78 2.05
CA ASP A 861 0.42 -40.26 1.37
C ASP A 861 1.66 -39.38 1.56
N HIS A 862 1.55 -38.31 2.37
CA HIS A 862 2.60 -37.33 2.63
C HIS A 862 3.00 -37.28 4.11
N LEU A 863 4.29 -37.06 4.36
CA LEU A 863 4.86 -36.90 5.69
C LEU A 863 5.85 -35.73 5.70
N VAL A 864 5.58 -34.72 6.54
CA VAL A 864 6.45 -33.55 6.70
C VAL A 864 7.32 -33.73 7.93
N LEU A 865 8.62 -33.58 7.75
CA LEU A 865 9.62 -33.62 8.82
C LEU A 865 10.28 -32.25 9.01
N ALA A 866 10.58 -31.90 10.26
CA ALA A 866 11.43 -30.76 10.62
C ALA A 866 12.27 -31.06 11.86
#